data_AF-A0AAJ0U8A4-F1
#
_entry.id   AF-A0AAJ0U8A4-F1
#
_cell.length_a   1.000
_cell.length_b   1.000
_cell.length_c   1.000
_cell.angle_alpha   90.00
_cell.angle_beta   90.00
_cell.angle_gamma   90.00
#
_symmetry.space_group_name_H-M   'P 1'
#
loop_
_entity.id
_entity.type
_entity.pdbx_description
1 polymer ?
#
loop_
_entity_poly.entity_id
_entity_poly.type
_entity_poly.pdbx_seq_one_letter_code
_entity_poly.pdbx_strand_id
1 'polypeptide(L)'
;MSLPSRLLDYYLERLGQGLASQVRPAVGLWDPERQQPTPTDHYGQLACALALALLGFAEQAQAAEQAWLAVSPTQRGHAPFNRFLLLLLNRCDGRQRMVSLCPLQRAYPSNNWTLLAQLCRLLEAREPAQHQRADRRLRQLLTRWVTDSGGFIDAPARPARPAGASTGCGRVATPMAYHHKALFVASVAAWQTGDQRWAPILTKLLDWTLLSWDGDGCVGGFGRSNHALFGEACLLAALLLIGAAQPEQRERLPGRMFAGVLRRWRHQVRADGLLWLTPADAATPTQPQPKTRGGWDEYMHLSVYNAWTAAILAWACQLTTDAERPAVLDALSLPSVSHGLRTDPSAGLLRVESQTGGCALVSTRGQPPQAFRRTEIEGRYSGGLPFHLRARDRYLLPPPVRLPVEVLLQRPALAGWLPVFEVGEALYGLTNFETVVVQWSQAVLSLMAEGCPLALTRPPARGLSGRLLAALDWRVLGGRLGRRQALRRTALTGVSAQLHLRLDLDHMTLSQRLTLDNAEASRVRYLNPAGHALMAAALPEQHRITGADQVAVDASAMTSDPLPTTLPGGQGYCQPSAILPPGRSSYGIELGWSRYRSTDCMHVQAKQIAVLIPYFQREPGILRNTVGSVLAQQGFEDYQIIVVDDGAPAPARDELKELGGGEERISLIEQANAGPGAARNTALANLPADTPYVAFLDSDDALHPSYLADAVHALDQGYDLFFGNSQRADIAGTRFDWNAGPGAMLEPAAHTLIDPERQLYAFQGDFFDFIVYRSNIIGPSTMMYRQAIAPGIRYNEQVYNGQDRIFKLKLCRQVGPVAFSTKCYAQEGRGINIFDSAGWGSQRSLSFASSYIEMCKVVLKEIPLNPRQRAHVKGHLAQTRYNFTAGLLHQARQRAGIDWKVVAKTLRDDPGTSIGFIPNAAKILLRKVHSA
;
A
#
# COMPACT_ATOMS: atom_id res chain seq x y z
N MET A 1 -3.07 6.50 21.80
CA MET A 1 -2.36 6.71 20.51
C MET A 1 -3.35 6.53 19.38
N SER A 2 -3.36 7.42 18.38
CA SER A 2 -4.24 7.34 17.21
C SER A 2 -3.87 6.13 16.34
N LEU A 3 -4.81 5.62 15.52
CA LEU A 3 -4.55 4.52 14.59
C LEU A 3 -3.36 4.77 13.65
N PRO A 4 -3.19 5.97 13.04
CA PRO A 4 -2.03 6.23 12.21
C PRO A 4 -0.72 6.12 12.98
N SER A 5 -0.68 6.50 14.26
CA SER A 5 0.49 6.28 15.12
C SER A 5 0.79 4.79 15.29
N ARG A 6 -0.22 3.95 15.56
CA ARG A 6 -0.01 2.49 15.72
C ARG A 6 0.45 1.80 14.45
N LEU A 7 -0.06 2.20 13.29
CA LEU A 7 0.43 1.69 12.00
C LEU A 7 1.88 2.08 11.75
N LEU A 8 2.26 3.32 12.10
CA LEU A 8 3.64 3.76 11.99
C LEU A 8 4.55 2.96 12.92
N ASP A 9 4.16 2.74 14.18
CA ASP A 9 4.92 1.95 15.15
C ASP A 9 5.15 0.52 14.63
N TYR A 10 4.10 -0.11 14.09
CA TYR A 10 4.20 -1.42 13.44
C TYR A 10 5.24 -1.44 12.31
N TYR A 11 5.26 -0.43 11.43
CA TYR A 11 6.25 -0.37 10.36
C TYR A 11 7.66 -0.08 10.88
N LEU A 12 7.81 0.77 11.89
CA LEU A 12 9.11 1.06 12.50
C LEU A 12 9.70 -0.18 13.16
N GLU A 13 8.89 -0.97 13.87
CA GLU A 13 9.33 -2.24 14.47
C GLU A 13 9.82 -3.22 13.40
N ARG A 14 9.01 -3.43 12.35
CA ARG A 14 9.35 -4.29 11.20
C ARG A 14 10.63 -3.85 10.50
N LEU A 15 10.75 -2.54 10.23
CA LEU A 15 11.93 -1.96 9.60
C LEU A 15 13.16 -2.11 10.49
N GLY A 16 13.03 -1.94 11.80
CA GLY A 16 14.12 -2.15 12.77
C GLY A 16 14.62 -3.59 12.72
N GLN A 17 13.71 -4.57 12.85
CA GLN A 17 14.04 -5.99 12.76
C GLN A 17 14.67 -6.35 11.40
N GLY A 18 14.07 -5.85 10.31
CA GLY A 18 14.55 -6.09 8.96
C GLY A 18 15.94 -5.52 8.73
N LEU A 19 16.18 -4.26 9.09
CA LEU A 19 17.50 -3.62 8.98
C LEU A 19 18.53 -4.31 9.86
N ALA A 20 18.20 -4.63 11.12
CA ALA A 20 19.10 -5.34 12.02
C ALA A 20 19.55 -6.69 11.44
N SER A 21 18.66 -7.42 10.77
CA SER A 21 18.98 -8.67 10.08
C SER A 21 19.93 -8.50 8.88
N GLN A 22 20.02 -7.28 8.33
CA GLN A 22 20.89 -6.95 7.19
C GLN A 22 22.21 -6.30 7.60
N VAL A 23 22.48 -6.07 8.89
CA VAL A 23 23.78 -5.56 9.34
C VAL A 23 24.74 -6.72 9.55
N ARG A 24 25.92 -6.64 8.92
CA ARG A 24 26.99 -7.62 9.04
C ARG A 24 28.21 -7.03 9.75
N PRO A 25 28.86 -7.74 10.69
CA PRO A 25 30.09 -7.28 11.31
C PRO A 25 31.16 -6.90 10.28
N ALA A 26 31.88 -5.79 10.51
CA ALA A 26 32.90 -5.21 9.62
C ALA A 26 32.46 -4.79 8.20
N VAL A 27 31.24 -5.13 7.77
CA VAL A 27 30.69 -4.79 6.45
C VAL A 27 29.61 -3.71 6.55
N GLY A 28 28.87 -3.67 7.67
CA GLY A 28 27.74 -2.75 7.87
C GLY A 28 26.49 -3.22 7.12
N LEU A 29 25.70 -2.28 6.63
CA LEU A 29 24.44 -2.52 5.94
C LEU A 29 24.62 -3.28 4.61
N TRP A 30 23.94 -4.42 4.52
CA TRP A 30 23.84 -5.27 3.33
C TRP A 30 22.55 -4.99 2.55
N ASP A 31 22.56 -5.18 1.23
CA ASP A 31 21.35 -5.11 0.41
C ASP A 31 20.88 -6.52 -0.01
N PRO A 32 19.72 -6.98 0.49
CA PRO A 32 19.25 -8.34 0.20
C PRO A 32 18.81 -8.53 -1.25
N GLU A 33 18.39 -7.47 -1.94
CA GLU A 33 17.94 -7.54 -3.34
C GLU A 33 19.12 -7.77 -4.29
N ARG A 34 20.22 -7.04 -4.10
CA ARG A 34 21.41 -7.17 -4.94
C ARG A 34 22.45 -8.16 -4.41
N GLN A 35 22.23 -8.70 -3.21
CA GLN A 35 23.15 -9.60 -2.52
C GLN A 35 24.59 -9.05 -2.46
N GLN A 36 24.74 -7.77 -2.09
CA GLN A 36 26.05 -7.13 -1.93
C GLN A 36 26.03 -6.08 -0.81
N PRO A 37 27.21 -5.64 -0.30
CA PRO A 37 27.28 -4.52 0.63
C PRO A 37 26.71 -3.25 0.00
N THR A 38 26.08 -2.41 0.82
CA THR A 38 25.74 -1.06 0.37
C THR A 38 27.00 -0.20 0.29
N PRO A 39 27.05 0.81 -0.62
CA PRO A 39 28.19 1.71 -0.72
C PRO A 39 28.48 2.38 0.62
N THR A 40 29.69 2.17 1.14
CA THR A 40 30.09 2.66 2.46
C THR A 40 30.39 4.16 2.47
N ASP A 41 30.67 4.76 1.30
CA ASP A 41 30.83 6.20 1.09
C ASP A 41 29.51 7.00 1.13
N HIS A 42 28.39 6.29 1.29
CA HIS A 42 27.03 6.82 1.23
C HIS A 42 26.37 6.92 2.61
N TYR A 43 25.29 7.70 2.70
CA TYR A 43 24.56 7.96 3.96
C TYR A 43 23.74 6.76 4.47
N GLY A 44 23.74 5.63 3.75
CA GLY A 44 22.96 4.44 4.13
C GLY A 44 23.41 3.84 5.46
N GLN A 45 24.72 3.81 5.70
CA GLN A 45 25.30 3.27 6.93
C GLN A 45 24.93 4.13 8.15
N LEU A 46 25.09 5.46 8.06
CA LEU A 46 24.69 6.38 9.13
C LEU A 46 23.18 6.42 9.36
N ALA A 47 22.38 6.29 8.29
CA ALA A 47 20.93 6.19 8.43
C ALA A 47 20.55 4.91 9.17
N CYS A 48 21.17 3.77 8.80
CA CYS A 48 20.97 2.50 9.49
C CYS A 48 21.37 2.59 10.96
N ALA A 49 22.53 3.19 11.27
CA ALA A 49 22.98 3.41 12.63
C ALA A 49 21.98 4.25 13.45
N LEU A 50 21.50 5.37 12.90
CA LEU A 50 20.49 6.21 13.57
C LEU A 50 19.18 5.47 13.79
N ALA A 51 18.66 4.79 12.77
CA ALA A 51 17.43 4.00 12.87
C ALA A 51 17.52 2.94 13.97
N LEU A 52 18.58 2.13 13.93
CA LEU A 52 18.76 1.01 14.86
C LEU A 52 19.04 1.49 16.29
N ALA A 53 19.74 2.61 16.46
CA ALA A 53 19.94 3.21 17.78
C ALA A 53 18.60 3.64 18.40
N LEU A 54 17.73 4.27 17.61
CA LEU A 54 16.41 4.73 18.06
C LEU A 54 15.41 3.60 18.29
N LEU A 55 15.56 2.48 17.58
CA LEU A 55 14.66 1.33 17.63
C LEU A 55 15.15 0.21 18.57
N GLY A 56 16.19 0.47 19.38
CA GLY A 56 16.65 -0.46 20.43
C GLY A 56 17.64 -1.55 19.98
N PHE A 57 18.25 -1.44 18.80
CA PHE A 57 19.23 -2.39 18.25
C PHE A 57 20.66 -1.84 18.35
N ALA A 58 21.13 -1.62 19.57
CA ALA A 58 22.38 -0.89 19.84
C ALA A 58 23.65 -1.53 19.22
N GLU A 59 23.77 -2.86 19.25
CA GLU A 59 24.92 -3.58 18.71
C GLU A 59 25.03 -3.41 17.19
N GLN A 60 23.91 -3.61 16.48
CA GLN A 60 23.86 -3.46 15.02
C GLN A 60 24.02 -1.99 14.61
N ALA A 61 23.49 -1.05 15.41
CA ALA A 61 23.71 0.38 15.20
C ALA A 61 25.21 0.73 15.24
N GLN A 62 25.93 0.21 16.23
CA GLN A 62 27.38 0.42 16.36
C GLN A 62 28.16 -0.21 15.20
N ALA A 63 27.78 -1.41 14.75
CA ALA A 63 28.42 -2.06 13.61
C ALA A 63 28.25 -1.26 12.30
N ALA A 64 27.05 -0.73 12.03
CA ALA A 64 26.79 0.12 10.88
C ALA A 64 27.58 1.45 10.95
N GLU A 65 27.66 2.07 12.14
CA GLU A 65 28.45 3.28 12.36
C GLU A 65 29.95 3.04 12.12
N GLN A 66 30.50 1.94 12.65
CA GLN A 66 31.90 1.56 12.46
C GLN A 66 32.25 1.32 10.99
N ALA A 67 31.36 0.67 10.24
CA ALA A 67 31.55 0.45 8.80
C ALA A 67 31.65 1.77 8.02
N TRP A 68 30.88 2.80 8.41
CA TRP A 68 30.99 4.14 7.81
C TRP A 68 32.29 4.85 8.21
N LEU A 69 32.68 4.77 9.49
CA LEU A 69 33.89 5.41 10.00
C LEU A 69 35.17 4.84 9.34
N ALA A 70 35.17 3.57 8.95
CA ALA A 70 36.27 2.91 8.26
C ALA A 70 36.56 3.48 6.86
N VAL A 71 35.63 4.23 6.26
CA VAL A 71 35.81 4.83 4.93
C VAL A 71 36.72 6.05 5.01
N SER A 72 37.71 6.12 4.11
CA SER A 72 38.64 7.26 4.02
C SER A 72 37.87 8.58 3.84
N PRO A 73 38.26 9.68 4.54
CA PRO A 73 37.63 10.99 4.37
C PRO A 73 37.56 11.49 2.93
N THR A 74 38.53 11.13 2.08
CA THR A 74 38.58 11.52 0.65
C THR A 74 37.60 10.76 -0.23
N GLN A 75 37.06 9.64 0.27
CA GLN A 75 36.10 8.81 -0.45
C GLN A 75 34.65 9.09 -0.05
N ARG A 76 34.40 9.86 1.03
CA ARG A 76 33.05 10.12 1.54
C ARG A 76 32.27 11.07 0.63
N GLY A 77 31.15 10.58 0.09
CA GLY A 77 30.22 11.38 -0.72
C GLY A 77 29.13 12.06 0.11
N HIS A 78 28.17 12.70 -0.57
CA HIS A 78 26.87 13.09 0.03
C HIS A 78 26.93 13.90 1.33
N ALA A 79 27.94 14.76 1.49
CA ALA A 79 28.26 15.45 2.74
C ALA A 79 27.07 16.07 3.49
N PRO A 80 26.09 16.77 2.86
CA PRO A 80 24.93 17.30 3.57
C PRO A 80 24.08 16.24 4.28
N PHE A 81 23.93 15.05 3.68
CA PHE A 81 23.12 13.96 4.24
C PHE A 81 23.85 13.29 5.41
N ASN A 82 25.13 12.94 5.21
CA ASN A 82 25.96 12.40 6.28
C ASN A 82 26.03 13.36 7.47
N ARG A 83 26.24 14.66 7.22
CA ARG A 83 26.28 15.69 8.26
C ARG A 83 24.96 15.82 9.01
N PHE A 84 23.84 15.82 8.30
CA PHE A 84 22.53 15.84 8.93
C PHE A 84 22.33 14.65 9.87
N LEU A 85 22.63 13.42 9.41
CA LEU A 85 22.49 12.21 10.22
C LEU A 85 23.42 12.20 11.44
N LEU A 86 24.66 12.69 11.31
CA LEU A 86 25.58 12.85 12.45
C LEU A 86 25.04 13.85 13.49
N LEU A 87 24.42 14.95 13.04
CA LEU A 87 23.80 15.93 13.94
C LEU A 87 22.62 15.31 14.72
N LEU A 88 21.82 14.46 14.07
CA LEU A 88 20.73 13.75 14.74
C LEU A 88 21.27 12.71 15.72
N LEU A 89 22.21 11.87 15.30
CA LEU A 89 22.88 10.88 16.14
C LEU A 89 23.48 11.50 17.42
N ASN A 90 24.14 12.65 17.31
CA ASN A 90 24.69 13.37 18.46
C ASN A 90 23.63 13.79 19.49
N ARG A 91 22.39 14.04 19.04
CA ARG A 91 21.27 14.39 19.93
C ARG A 91 20.64 13.16 20.57
N CYS A 92 20.69 12.00 19.90
CA CYS A 92 20.00 10.79 20.35
C CYS A 92 20.70 10.05 21.50
N ASP A 93 22.03 9.92 21.46
CA ASP A 93 22.76 9.12 22.48
C ASP A 93 23.84 9.92 23.23
N GLY A 94 23.85 11.25 23.07
CA GLY A 94 24.76 12.16 23.76
C GLY A 94 26.24 12.06 23.33
N ARG A 95 26.59 11.13 22.45
CA ARG A 95 27.99 10.99 21.96
C ARG A 95 28.28 12.09 20.95
N GLN A 96 29.31 12.90 21.21
CA GLN A 96 29.79 13.88 20.24
C GLN A 96 30.55 13.20 19.09
N ARG A 97 29.86 12.95 17.99
CA ARG A 97 30.49 12.52 16.74
C ARG A 97 31.00 13.74 15.97
N MET A 98 32.14 13.55 15.31
CA MET A 98 32.82 14.61 14.57
C MET A 98 32.06 14.98 13.29
N VAL A 99 31.14 15.94 13.37
CA VAL A 99 30.44 16.52 12.20
C VAL A 99 31.40 17.18 11.19
N SER A 100 32.60 17.56 11.64
CA SER A 100 33.69 18.08 10.80
C SER A 100 34.18 17.07 9.75
N LEU A 101 33.91 15.77 9.95
CA LEU A 101 34.18 14.71 8.98
C LEU A 101 33.39 14.85 7.67
N CYS A 102 32.38 15.72 7.62
CA CYS A 102 31.56 16.00 6.44
C CYS A 102 31.53 17.52 6.17
N PRO A 103 32.57 18.10 5.56
CA PRO A 103 32.64 19.54 5.33
C PRO A 103 31.57 20.00 4.33
N LEU A 104 30.83 21.06 4.68
CA LEU A 104 29.79 21.61 3.81
C LEU A 104 30.39 22.55 2.75
N GLN A 105 30.10 22.28 1.48
CA GLN A 105 30.54 23.10 0.36
C GLN A 105 29.77 24.43 0.25
N ARG A 106 30.35 25.40 -0.47
CA ARG A 106 29.72 26.69 -0.78
C ARG A 106 28.58 26.55 -1.79
N ALA A 107 28.70 25.61 -2.74
CA ALA A 107 27.73 25.38 -3.79
C ALA A 107 27.49 23.87 -3.95
N TYR A 108 26.24 23.51 -4.24
CA TYR A 108 25.83 22.14 -4.47
C TYR A 108 25.16 21.99 -5.85
N PRO A 109 25.11 20.77 -6.40
CA PRO A 109 24.52 20.52 -7.72
C PRO A 109 23.02 20.78 -7.81
N SER A 110 22.29 20.81 -6.69
CA SER A 110 20.85 21.02 -6.65
C SER A 110 20.42 21.92 -5.49
N ASN A 111 19.22 22.49 -5.61
CA ASN A 111 18.64 23.34 -4.57
C ASN A 111 18.30 22.51 -3.33
N ASN A 112 17.84 21.26 -3.49
CA ASN A 112 17.62 20.31 -2.39
C ASN A 112 18.85 20.03 -1.54
N TRP A 113 20.00 19.82 -2.18
CA TRP A 113 21.27 19.64 -1.46
C TRP A 113 21.65 20.93 -0.73
N THR A 114 21.43 22.07 -1.37
CA THR A 114 21.68 23.37 -0.76
C THR A 114 20.79 23.62 0.46
N LEU A 115 19.49 23.30 0.39
CA LEU A 115 18.57 23.41 1.51
C LEU A 115 19.01 22.56 2.70
N LEU A 116 19.34 21.28 2.48
CA LEU A 116 19.80 20.40 3.55
C LEU A 116 21.11 20.90 4.18
N ALA A 117 22.04 21.41 3.36
CA ALA A 117 23.27 22.02 3.88
C ALA A 117 23.01 23.30 4.70
N GLN A 118 22.03 24.12 4.32
CA GLN A 118 21.65 25.29 5.13
C GLN A 118 20.95 24.87 6.43
N LEU A 119 20.12 23.82 6.41
CA LEU A 119 19.53 23.26 7.61
C LEU A 119 20.60 22.76 8.58
N CYS A 120 21.62 22.04 8.09
CA CYS A 120 22.76 21.63 8.93
C CYS A 120 23.43 22.84 9.60
N ARG A 121 23.67 23.93 8.86
CA ARG A 121 24.24 25.17 9.41
C ARG A 121 23.34 25.82 10.47
N LEU A 122 22.02 25.74 10.30
CA LEU A 122 21.05 26.23 11.28
C LEU A 122 21.10 25.37 12.56
N LEU A 123 21.11 24.04 12.43
CA LEU A 123 21.17 23.12 13.56
C LEU A 123 22.49 23.18 14.34
N GLU A 124 23.57 23.62 13.68
CA GLU A 124 24.90 23.80 14.28
C GLU A 124 25.11 25.19 14.90
N ALA A 125 24.25 26.16 14.61
CA ALA A 125 24.42 27.53 15.07
C ALA A 125 24.26 27.61 16.59
N ARG A 126 25.34 28.01 17.29
CA ARG A 126 25.36 28.15 18.75
C ARG A 126 25.07 29.59 19.19
N GLU A 127 25.51 30.56 18.40
CA GLU A 127 25.32 31.98 18.69
C GLU A 127 23.98 32.51 18.13
N PRO A 128 23.25 33.36 18.87
CA PRO A 128 21.98 33.93 18.39
C PRO A 128 22.07 34.61 17.02
N ALA A 129 23.16 35.35 16.76
CA ALA A 129 23.38 36.02 15.48
C ALA A 129 23.61 35.03 14.32
N GLN A 130 24.32 33.92 14.57
CA GLN A 130 24.53 32.86 13.58
C GLN A 130 23.20 32.15 13.28
N HIS A 131 22.42 31.86 14.31
CA HIS A 131 21.12 31.23 14.21
C HIS A 131 20.18 32.07 13.36
N GLN A 132 20.00 33.35 13.69
CA GLN A 132 19.16 34.28 12.94
C GLN A 132 19.60 34.42 11.47
N ARG A 133 20.92 34.42 11.21
CA ARG A 133 21.45 34.51 9.85
C ARG A 133 21.17 33.23 9.04
N ALA A 134 21.36 32.06 9.63
CA ALA A 134 21.10 30.78 8.99
C ALA A 134 19.61 30.58 8.70
N ASP A 135 18.76 30.89 9.67
CA ASP A 135 17.30 30.83 9.57
C ASP A 135 16.76 31.77 8.47
N ARG A 136 17.16 33.06 8.50
CA ARG A 136 16.82 34.03 7.46
C ARG A 136 17.28 33.57 6.07
N ARG A 137 18.49 33.01 5.97
CA ARG A 137 19.03 32.53 4.71
C ARG A 137 18.22 31.35 4.16
N LEU A 138 17.85 30.40 5.00
CA LEU A 138 17.07 29.23 4.59
C LEU A 138 15.67 29.64 4.08
N ARG A 139 14.97 30.52 4.82
CA ARG A 139 13.67 31.06 4.36
C ARG A 139 13.76 31.78 3.02
N GLN A 140 14.75 32.66 2.85
CA GLN A 140 14.96 33.37 1.58
C GLN A 140 15.18 32.42 0.39
N LEU A 141 15.90 31.31 0.60
CA LEU A 141 16.11 30.32 -0.44
C LEU A 141 14.81 29.58 -0.78
N LEU A 142 14.04 29.16 0.24
CA LEU A 142 12.74 28.50 0.02
C LEU A 142 11.76 29.41 -0.71
N THR A 143 11.57 30.66 -0.25
CA THR A 143 10.70 31.64 -0.93
C THR A 143 11.10 31.86 -2.39
N ARG A 144 12.40 31.85 -2.68
CA ARG A 144 12.92 32.04 -4.05
C ARG A 144 12.78 30.79 -4.93
N TRP A 145 12.69 29.60 -4.34
CA TRP A 145 12.70 28.32 -5.03
C TRP A 145 11.35 27.60 -4.99
N VAL A 146 10.26 28.33 -4.78
CA VAL A 146 8.89 27.82 -4.92
C VAL A 146 8.11 28.61 -5.98
N THR A 147 7.14 27.97 -6.66
CA THR A 147 6.20 28.65 -7.55
C THR A 147 5.25 29.56 -6.76
N ASP A 148 4.46 30.35 -7.47
CA ASP A 148 3.40 31.17 -6.86
C ASP A 148 2.36 30.31 -6.13
N SER A 149 2.14 29.06 -6.57
CA SER A 149 1.27 28.08 -5.92
C SER A 149 1.98 27.16 -4.91
N GLY A 150 3.31 27.27 -4.74
CA GLY A 150 4.08 26.54 -3.71
C GLY A 150 4.94 25.38 -4.19
N GLY A 151 4.94 25.07 -5.48
CA GLY A 151 5.73 23.97 -6.06
C GLY A 151 7.22 24.22 -5.95
N PHE A 152 7.96 23.28 -5.37
CA PHE A 152 9.40 23.45 -5.18
C PHE A 152 10.16 23.35 -6.52
N ILE A 153 11.28 24.06 -6.66
CA ILE A 153 12.10 24.13 -7.87
C ILE A 153 13.52 23.60 -7.58
N ASP A 154 13.85 22.40 -8.03
CA ASP A 154 15.18 21.78 -7.84
C ASP A 154 16.07 21.89 -9.09
N ALA A 155 16.60 23.10 -9.37
CA ALA A 155 17.63 23.29 -10.40
C ALA A 155 18.41 24.62 -10.26
N PRO A 156 19.73 24.64 -10.54
CA PRO A 156 20.57 25.83 -10.43
C PRO A 156 20.53 26.67 -11.71
N ALA A 157 19.46 27.41 -11.94
CA ALA A 157 19.45 28.58 -12.81
C ALA A 157 18.34 29.53 -12.35
N ARG A 158 18.66 30.82 -12.19
CA ARG A 158 17.62 31.86 -12.14
C ARG A 158 16.74 31.63 -13.38
N PRO A 159 15.41 31.47 -13.28
CA PRO A 159 14.58 31.69 -14.44
C PRO A 159 14.77 33.16 -14.83
N ALA A 160 15.67 33.44 -15.77
CA ALA A 160 15.68 34.73 -16.42
C ALA A 160 14.34 34.85 -17.11
N ARG A 161 13.52 35.83 -16.74
CA ARG A 161 12.45 36.30 -17.63
C ARG A 161 13.16 36.72 -18.92
N PRO A 162 12.89 36.11 -20.08
CA PRO A 162 13.36 36.67 -21.34
C PRO A 162 12.65 38.02 -21.52
N ALA A 163 13.40 39.06 -21.81
CA ALA A 163 12.81 40.31 -22.28
C ALA A 163 12.15 40.04 -23.64
N GLY A 164 10.84 40.26 -23.76
CA GLY A 164 10.12 40.23 -25.04
C GLY A 164 9.49 38.90 -25.49
N ALA A 165 9.45 37.83 -24.68
CA ALA A 165 8.72 36.61 -25.05
C ALA A 165 7.22 36.72 -24.70
N SER A 166 6.34 36.69 -25.72
CA SER A 166 4.95 36.27 -25.52
C SER A 166 4.95 34.83 -25.00
N THR A 167 4.26 34.62 -23.88
CA THR A 167 3.88 33.32 -23.28
C THR A 167 4.66 32.07 -23.71
N GLY A 168 5.50 31.51 -22.82
CA GLY A 168 5.57 30.03 -22.72
C GLY A 168 6.92 29.36 -22.48
N CYS A 169 8.07 29.92 -22.86
CA CYS A 169 9.34 29.19 -22.76
C CYS A 169 10.13 29.47 -21.47
N GLY A 170 9.82 28.69 -20.42
CA GLY A 170 10.69 28.50 -19.25
C GLY A 170 9.96 28.59 -17.91
N ARG A 171 9.54 27.46 -17.33
CA ARG A 171 9.19 27.28 -15.90
C ARG A 171 9.12 25.79 -15.55
N VAL A 172 9.66 25.45 -14.38
CA VAL A 172 10.21 24.14 -14.01
C VAL A 172 9.27 23.43 -13.04
N ALA A 173 8.86 22.21 -13.35
CA ALA A 173 8.24 21.30 -12.39
C ALA A 173 9.30 20.33 -11.84
N THR A 174 9.33 20.19 -10.51
CA THR A 174 10.27 19.32 -9.77
C THR A 174 9.55 18.07 -9.27
N PRO A 175 10.22 16.90 -9.17
CA PRO A 175 9.58 15.72 -8.63
C PRO A 175 9.00 15.92 -7.24
N MET A 176 7.93 15.18 -6.95
CA MET A 176 7.26 15.25 -5.67
C MET A 176 8.18 14.95 -4.48
N ALA A 177 9.04 13.93 -4.58
CA ALA A 177 9.97 13.57 -3.50
C ALA A 177 10.89 14.73 -3.07
N TYR A 178 11.23 15.61 -4.00
CA TYR A 178 12.04 16.80 -3.77
C TYR A 178 11.25 17.93 -3.15
N HIS A 179 9.97 18.05 -3.51
CA HIS A 179 9.06 18.95 -2.80
C HIS A 179 8.83 18.49 -1.36
N HIS A 180 8.59 17.19 -1.12
CA HIS A 180 8.47 16.63 0.23
C HIS A 180 9.74 16.85 1.07
N LYS A 181 10.92 16.76 0.45
CA LYS A 181 12.18 17.10 1.13
C LYS A 181 12.24 18.58 1.52
N ALA A 182 11.78 19.49 0.66
CA ALA A 182 11.71 20.92 0.98
C ALA A 182 10.71 21.18 2.12
N LEU A 183 9.55 20.51 2.12
CA LEU A 183 8.57 20.55 3.21
C LEU A 183 9.18 20.04 4.52
N PHE A 184 9.84 18.88 4.50
CA PHE A 184 10.55 18.33 5.65
C PHE A 184 11.61 19.29 6.21
N VAL A 185 12.46 19.85 5.35
CA VAL A 185 13.49 20.83 5.77
C VAL A 185 12.85 22.06 6.42
N ALA A 186 11.75 22.57 5.85
CA ALA A 186 11.02 23.69 6.41
C ALA A 186 10.39 23.34 7.77
N SER A 187 9.81 22.14 7.92
CA SER A 187 9.22 21.68 9.17
C SER A 187 10.26 21.53 10.28
N VAL A 188 11.44 20.96 9.98
CA VAL A 188 12.53 20.86 10.96
C VAL A 188 13.07 22.24 11.34
N ALA A 189 13.20 23.16 10.39
CA ALA A 189 13.67 24.53 10.67
C ALA A 189 12.65 25.32 11.52
N ALA A 190 11.36 25.18 11.23
CA ALA A 190 10.30 25.76 12.04
C ALA A 190 10.29 25.19 13.46
N TRP A 191 10.46 23.86 13.59
CA TRP A 191 10.57 23.20 14.88
C TRP A 191 11.77 23.72 15.68
N GLN A 192 12.93 23.86 15.03
CA GLN A 192 14.16 24.31 15.69
C GLN A 192 14.14 25.79 16.10
N THR A 193 13.39 26.63 15.39
CA THR A 193 13.45 28.10 15.55
C THR A 193 12.24 28.66 16.30
N GLY A 194 11.06 28.03 16.20
CA GLY A 194 9.79 28.58 16.70
C GLY A 194 9.34 29.87 16.00
N ASP A 195 9.98 30.28 14.90
CA ASP A 195 9.75 31.57 14.27
C ASP A 195 8.48 31.58 13.42
N GLN A 196 7.52 32.45 13.76
CA GLN A 196 6.22 32.59 13.10
C GLN A 196 6.30 32.83 11.59
N ARG A 197 7.42 33.35 11.08
CA ARG A 197 7.64 33.56 9.64
C ARG A 197 7.73 32.25 8.84
N TRP A 198 7.81 31.09 9.51
CA TRP A 198 7.74 29.79 8.87
C TRP A 198 6.32 29.38 8.47
N ALA A 199 5.29 29.83 9.18
CA ALA A 199 3.89 29.47 8.91
C ALA A 199 3.48 29.66 7.43
N PRO A 200 3.64 30.85 6.80
CA PRO A 200 3.23 31.03 5.42
C PRO A 200 4.04 30.19 4.42
N ILE A 201 5.30 29.85 4.72
CA ILE A 201 6.12 28.98 3.87
C ILE A 201 5.61 27.54 3.95
N LEU A 202 5.32 27.06 5.17
CA LEU A 202 4.81 25.71 5.41
C LEU A 202 3.41 25.52 4.80
N THR A 203 2.49 26.47 5.02
CA THR A 203 1.16 26.44 4.40
C THR A 203 1.26 26.34 2.88
N LYS A 204 2.11 27.16 2.27
CA LYS A 204 2.29 27.17 0.81
C LYS A 204 2.84 25.85 0.26
N LEU A 205 3.82 25.25 0.95
CA LEU A 205 4.36 23.94 0.57
C LEU A 205 3.31 22.83 0.77
N LEU A 206 2.58 22.85 1.89
CA LEU A 206 1.54 21.87 2.19
C LEU A 206 0.38 21.95 1.19
N ASP A 207 -0.07 23.15 0.84
CA ASP A 207 -1.14 23.37 -0.14
C ASP A 207 -0.78 22.79 -1.51
N TRP A 208 0.47 22.92 -1.92
CA TRP A 208 0.95 22.34 -3.18
C TRP A 208 1.11 20.82 -3.11
N THR A 209 1.53 20.28 -1.97
CA THR A 209 1.51 18.82 -1.73
C THR A 209 0.09 18.27 -1.91
N LEU A 210 -0.90 18.97 -1.34
CA LEU A 210 -2.32 18.63 -1.44
C LEU A 210 -2.92 18.84 -2.83
N LEU A 211 -2.36 19.75 -3.65
CA LEU A 211 -2.74 19.87 -5.06
C LEU A 211 -2.43 18.59 -5.85
N SER A 212 -1.44 17.82 -5.41
CA SER A 212 -0.92 16.69 -6.17
C SER A 212 -1.36 15.32 -5.63
N TRP A 213 -2.12 15.30 -4.54
CA TRP A 213 -2.44 14.11 -3.75
C TRP A 213 -3.95 13.83 -3.72
N ASP A 214 -4.34 12.55 -3.70
CA ASP A 214 -5.72 12.08 -3.51
C ASP A 214 -5.98 11.55 -2.10
N GLY A 215 -7.24 11.43 -1.66
CA GLY A 215 -7.63 11.02 -0.30
C GLY A 215 -7.05 9.72 0.29
N ASP A 216 -6.37 8.88 -0.51
CA ASP A 216 -5.96 7.52 -0.16
C ASP A 216 -4.45 7.30 -0.09
N GLY A 217 -3.65 8.36 -0.19
CA GLY A 217 -2.20 8.23 -0.08
C GLY A 217 -1.49 8.18 -1.42
N CYS A 218 -2.21 8.39 -2.52
CA CYS A 218 -1.68 8.34 -3.87
C CYS A 218 -1.47 9.76 -4.42
N VAL A 219 -0.41 9.92 -5.19
CA VAL A 219 -0.05 11.18 -5.85
C VAL A 219 -0.38 11.00 -7.31
N GLY A 220 -1.33 11.76 -7.84
CA GLY A 220 -1.60 11.70 -9.28
C GLY A 220 -0.37 12.14 -10.05
N GLY A 221 -0.03 11.48 -11.16
CA GLY A 221 1.00 11.95 -12.09
C GLY A 221 2.44 12.01 -11.57
N PHE A 222 2.73 11.51 -10.37
CA PHE A 222 4.09 11.49 -9.81
C PHE A 222 4.53 10.06 -9.43
N GLY A 223 4.23 9.05 -10.24
CA GLY A 223 4.75 7.68 -10.12
C GLY A 223 6.27 7.48 -10.39
N ARG A 224 7.11 7.64 -9.34
CA ARG A 224 8.51 7.14 -9.16
C ARG A 224 9.71 8.01 -9.57
N SER A 225 10.08 9.00 -8.75
CA SER A 225 11.53 9.24 -8.61
C SER A 225 12.06 8.03 -7.83
N ASN A 226 13.31 7.62 -7.99
CA ASN A 226 13.87 6.53 -7.18
C ASN A 226 13.85 6.83 -5.67
N HIS A 227 13.56 8.07 -5.31
CA HIS A 227 13.35 8.55 -3.96
C HIS A 227 11.89 8.44 -3.52
N ALA A 228 11.10 7.47 -3.99
CA ALA A 228 9.68 7.34 -3.60
C ALA A 228 9.56 7.11 -2.09
N LEU A 229 10.14 6.02 -1.58
CA LEU A 229 10.15 5.71 -0.16
C LEU A 229 10.85 6.81 0.66
N PHE A 230 11.94 7.38 0.13
CA PHE A 230 12.65 8.53 0.74
C PHE A 230 11.74 9.76 0.88
N GLY A 231 11.04 10.12 -0.20
CA GLY A 231 10.17 11.30 -0.26
C GLY A 231 8.92 11.12 0.57
N GLU A 232 8.38 9.91 0.64
CA GLU A 232 7.28 9.54 1.54
C GLU A 232 7.69 9.62 3.00
N ALA A 233 8.90 9.15 3.35
CA ALA A 233 9.43 9.31 4.68
C ALA A 233 9.61 10.80 5.05
N CYS A 234 10.11 11.63 4.13
CA CYS A 234 10.17 13.08 4.34
C CYS A 234 8.77 13.70 4.54
N LEU A 235 7.78 13.27 3.75
CA LEU A 235 6.40 13.73 3.89
C LEU A 235 5.82 13.32 5.24
N LEU A 236 5.87 12.04 5.59
CA LEU A 236 5.35 11.50 6.85
C LEU A 236 6.03 12.17 8.05
N ALA A 237 7.36 12.35 8.02
CA ALA A 237 8.08 13.07 9.06
C ALA A 237 7.64 14.54 9.16
N ALA A 238 7.44 15.23 8.04
CA ALA A 238 6.93 16.60 8.04
C ALA A 238 5.50 16.68 8.62
N LEU A 239 4.63 15.76 8.24
CA LEU A 239 3.25 15.64 8.73
C LEU A 239 3.20 15.34 10.23
N LEU A 240 4.10 14.49 10.75
CA LEU A 240 4.27 14.26 12.18
C LEU A 240 4.66 15.56 12.90
N LEU A 241 5.67 16.27 12.39
CA LEU A 241 6.18 17.50 13.03
C LEU A 241 5.15 18.63 13.06
N ILE A 242 4.30 18.76 12.02
CA ILE A 242 3.18 19.73 12.04
C ILE A 242 1.96 19.20 12.82
N GLY A 243 2.01 17.95 13.30
CA GLY A 243 0.99 17.25 14.08
C GLY A 243 -0.28 16.85 13.32
N ALA A 244 -0.16 16.58 12.02
CA ALA A 244 -1.23 15.97 11.24
C ALA A 244 -1.61 14.55 11.72
N ALA A 245 -0.76 13.89 12.50
CA ALA A 245 -1.02 12.56 13.07
C ALA A 245 -1.88 12.57 14.35
N GLN A 246 -2.19 13.76 14.89
CA GLN A 246 -3.02 13.90 16.09
C GLN A 246 -4.47 13.44 15.83
N PRO A 247 -5.14 12.79 16.79
CA PRO A 247 -6.51 12.27 16.61
C PRO A 247 -7.50 13.29 16.05
N GLU A 248 -7.46 14.53 16.54
CA GLU A 248 -8.33 15.64 16.15
C GLU A 248 -8.10 16.12 14.71
N GLN A 249 -6.94 15.79 14.11
CA GLN A 249 -6.59 16.16 12.75
C GLN A 249 -6.91 15.05 11.73
N ARG A 250 -7.44 13.89 12.18
CA ARG A 250 -7.67 12.71 11.35
C ARG A 250 -8.58 12.97 10.15
N GLU A 251 -9.61 13.79 10.32
CA GLU A 251 -10.57 14.16 9.26
C GLU A 251 -10.04 15.26 8.33
N ARG A 252 -8.98 15.98 8.74
CA ARG A 252 -8.34 16.99 7.89
C ARG A 252 -7.51 16.32 6.80
N LEU A 253 -7.33 17.00 5.67
CA LEU A 253 -6.59 16.43 4.53
C LEU A 253 -5.17 15.95 4.90
N PRO A 254 -4.37 16.69 5.70
CA PRO A 254 -3.05 16.22 6.10
C PRO A 254 -3.08 14.95 6.96
N GLY A 255 -4.09 14.79 7.85
CA GLY A 255 -4.24 13.59 8.66
C GLY A 255 -4.72 12.38 7.85
N ARG A 256 -5.67 12.60 6.93
CA ARG A 256 -6.04 11.60 5.92
C ARG A 256 -4.84 11.18 5.07
N MET A 257 -3.99 12.13 4.71
CA MET A 257 -2.74 11.88 3.97
C MET A 257 -1.76 11.02 4.72
N PHE A 258 -1.51 11.36 5.97
CA PHE A 258 -0.66 10.58 6.84
C PHE A 258 -1.15 9.13 6.93
N ALA A 259 -2.45 8.93 7.17
CA ALA A 259 -3.05 7.60 7.26
C ALA A 259 -3.04 6.85 5.92
N GLY A 260 -3.35 7.51 4.80
CA GLY A 260 -3.39 6.90 3.46
C GLY A 260 -2.03 6.37 3.02
N VAL A 261 -0.96 7.14 3.23
CA VAL A 261 0.41 6.69 2.91
C VAL A 261 0.77 5.43 3.71
N LEU A 262 0.45 5.39 5.00
CA LEU A 262 0.69 4.21 5.85
C LEU A 262 -0.17 3.01 5.45
N ARG A 263 -1.43 3.21 5.03
CA ARG A 263 -2.27 2.12 4.48
C ARG A 263 -1.65 1.55 3.20
N ARG A 264 -1.11 2.40 2.31
CA ARG A 264 -0.47 1.95 1.08
C ARG A 264 0.82 1.15 1.32
N TRP A 265 1.56 1.43 2.40
CA TRP A 265 2.75 0.65 2.75
C TRP A 265 2.47 -0.83 3.04
N ARG A 266 1.21 -1.20 3.31
CA ARG A 266 0.80 -2.61 3.51
C ARG A 266 1.17 -3.48 2.31
N HIS A 267 0.98 -2.96 1.10
CA HIS A 267 1.31 -3.66 -0.15
C HIS A 267 2.81 -3.61 -0.49
N GLN A 268 3.62 -2.97 0.34
CA GLN A 268 5.07 -2.83 0.15
C GLN A 268 5.86 -3.68 1.17
N VAL A 269 5.22 -4.22 2.21
CA VAL A 269 5.89 -5.02 3.24
C VAL A 269 6.47 -6.30 2.62
N ARG A 270 7.77 -6.50 2.83
CA ARG A 270 8.48 -7.75 2.50
C ARG A 270 8.46 -8.71 3.67
N ALA A 271 8.69 -9.98 3.38
CA ALA A 271 8.81 -11.03 4.38
C ALA A 271 10.01 -10.82 5.34
N ASP A 272 11.04 -10.10 4.91
CA ASP A 272 12.23 -9.76 5.72
C ASP A 272 12.05 -8.47 6.55
N GLY A 273 10.86 -7.88 6.58
CA GLY A 273 10.56 -6.67 7.35
C GLY A 273 10.89 -5.35 6.65
N LEU A 274 11.63 -5.38 5.53
CA LEU A 274 11.86 -4.19 4.70
C LEU A 274 10.62 -3.83 3.88
N LEU A 275 10.56 -2.61 3.37
CA LEU A 275 9.57 -2.16 2.40
C LEU A 275 10.17 -2.21 0.99
N TRP A 276 9.41 -2.76 0.05
CA TRP A 276 9.59 -2.48 -1.36
C TRP A 276 9.49 -0.97 -1.61
N LEU A 277 10.14 -0.48 -2.68
CA LEU A 277 10.03 0.93 -3.03
C LEU A 277 8.63 1.31 -3.50
N THR A 278 7.86 0.34 -4.01
CA THR A 278 6.48 0.48 -4.45
C THR A 278 5.67 -0.84 -4.36
N PRO A 279 4.32 -0.79 -4.39
CA PRO A 279 3.48 -1.99 -4.39
C PRO A 279 3.66 -2.94 -5.58
N ALA A 280 3.88 -2.43 -6.81
CA ALA A 280 4.05 -3.32 -7.97
C ALA A 280 5.34 -4.16 -7.92
N ASP A 281 6.36 -3.69 -7.20
CA ASP A 281 7.58 -4.48 -7.01
C ASP A 281 7.27 -5.77 -6.20
N ALA A 282 6.22 -5.75 -5.37
CA ALA A 282 5.72 -6.91 -4.63
C ALA A 282 4.93 -7.90 -5.49
N ALA A 283 4.25 -7.43 -6.56
CA ALA A 283 3.27 -8.20 -7.33
C ALA A 283 3.86 -9.13 -8.41
N THR A 284 5.17 -9.09 -8.67
CA THR A 284 5.83 -9.91 -9.72
C THR A 284 6.98 -10.75 -9.14
N PRO A 285 6.73 -11.93 -8.54
CA PRO A 285 7.78 -12.77 -7.97
C PRO A 285 8.43 -13.76 -8.95
N THR A 286 7.86 -14.03 -10.14
CA THR A 286 8.12 -15.29 -10.88
C THR A 286 8.76 -15.20 -12.27
N GLN A 287 9.12 -14.02 -12.77
CA GLN A 287 9.82 -13.91 -14.08
C GLN A 287 11.31 -13.53 -13.90
N PRO A 288 12.24 -14.03 -14.74
CA PRO A 288 13.61 -13.54 -14.79
C PRO A 288 13.59 -12.11 -15.29
N GLN A 289 13.87 -11.16 -14.40
CA GLN A 289 13.63 -9.73 -14.66
C GLN A 289 14.90 -9.05 -15.19
N PRO A 290 14.77 -8.05 -16.07
CA PRO A 290 15.92 -7.24 -16.48
C PRO A 290 16.59 -6.60 -15.24
N LYS A 291 17.91 -6.38 -15.31
CA LYS A 291 18.81 -5.84 -14.26
C LYS A 291 18.43 -4.47 -13.67
N THR A 292 17.20 -3.99 -13.88
CA THR A 292 16.73 -2.62 -13.66
C THR A 292 15.69 -2.50 -12.54
N ARG A 293 15.53 -3.51 -11.67
CA ARG A 293 14.83 -3.31 -10.39
C ARG A 293 15.64 -2.35 -9.51
N GLY A 294 15.14 -1.12 -9.39
CA GLY A 294 15.55 -0.17 -8.36
C GLY A 294 16.84 0.59 -8.67
N GLY A 295 16.68 1.84 -9.10
CA GLY A 295 17.78 2.80 -9.15
C GLY A 295 17.71 3.69 -10.37
N TRP A 296 17.76 5.00 -10.15
CA TRP A 296 17.96 5.98 -11.21
C TRP A 296 19.31 5.77 -11.89
N ASP A 297 20.20 5.24 -11.07
CA ASP A 297 21.52 4.79 -11.36
C ASP A 297 21.65 3.46 -10.60
N GLU A 298 22.49 2.54 -11.07
CA GLU A 298 22.87 1.30 -10.36
C GLU A 298 23.58 1.59 -9.00
N TYR A 299 23.37 2.78 -8.44
CA TYR A 299 24.04 3.46 -7.35
C TYR A 299 23.26 3.39 -6.01
N MET A 300 21.94 3.28 -6.02
CA MET A 300 21.10 3.29 -4.80
C MET A 300 20.42 1.95 -4.53
N HIS A 301 20.55 1.47 -3.29
CA HIS A 301 20.10 0.16 -2.81
C HIS A 301 18.75 0.22 -2.07
N LEU A 302 17.99 -0.86 -2.10
CA LEU A 302 16.70 -0.99 -1.39
C LEU A 302 16.87 -0.76 0.11
N SER A 303 17.90 -1.38 0.70
CA SER A 303 18.18 -1.26 2.12
C SER A 303 18.57 0.16 2.54
N VAL A 304 19.20 0.95 1.67
CA VAL A 304 19.54 2.37 1.93
C VAL A 304 18.28 3.22 2.05
N TYR A 305 17.29 3.01 1.18
CA TYR A 305 16.01 3.71 1.26
C TYR A 305 15.26 3.36 2.54
N ASN A 306 15.23 2.08 2.90
CA ASN A 306 14.61 1.61 4.14
C ASN A 306 15.31 2.16 5.39
N ALA A 307 16.64 2.18 5.39
CA ALA A 307 17.45 2.74 6.46
C ALA A 307 17.15 4.22 6.67
N TRP A 308 17.10 5.01 5.58
CA TRP A 308 16.70 6.42 5.65
C TRP A 308 15.29 6.58 6.21
N THR A 309 14.33 5.83 5.68
CA THR A 309 12.93 5.88 6.09
C THR A 309 12.75 5.60 7.59
N ALA A 310 13.35 4.52 8.08
CA ALA A 310 13.32 4.17 9.50
C ALA A 310 13.97 5.28 10.35
N ALA A 311 15.12 5.80 9.91
CA ALA A 311 15.88 6.79 10.66
C ALA A 311 15.12 8.09 10.88
N ILE A 312 14.59 8.70 9.81
CA ILE A 312 13.94 10.01 9.92
C ILE A 312 12.56 9.93 10.57
N LEU A 313 11.85 8.81 10.43
CA LEU A 313 10.56 8.61 11.08
C LEU A 313 10.71 8.29 12.56
N ALA A 314 11.62 7.39 12.93
CA ALA A 314 11.92 7.12 14.34
C ALA A 314 12.40 8.40 15.04
N TRP A 315 13.24 9.20 14.38
CA TRP A 315 13.69 10.49 14.89
C TRP A 315 12.54 11.49 15.06
N ALA A 316 11.65 11.61 14.06
CA ALA A 316 10.51 12.52 14.15
C ALA A 316 9.56 12.10 15.28
N CYS A 317 9.28 10.80 15.43
CA CYS A 317 8.50 10.25 16.55
C CYS A 317 9.12 10.64 17.90
N GLN A 318 10.40 10.33 18.10
CA GLN A 318 11.12 10.68 19.34
C GLN A 318 11.05 12.19 19.61
N LEU A 319 11.31 13.03 18.61
CA LEU A 319 11.27 14.48 18.78
C LEU A 319 9.88 14.99 19.22
N THR A 320 8.82 14.45 18.65
CA THR A 320 7.44 14.80 19.02
C THR A 320 7.01 14.24 20.37
N THR A 321 7.73 13.26 20.92
CA THR A 321 7.50 12.70 22.26
C THR A 321 8.28 13.47 23.33
N ASP A 322 9.54 13.82 23.03
CA ASP A 322 10.48 14.36 24.02
C ASP A 322 10.41 15.89 24.16
N ALA A 323 9.81 16.61 23.21
CA ALA A 323 9.79 18.06 23.18
C ALA A 323 8.38 18.62 22.88
N GLU A 324 8.05 19.74 23.51
CA GLU A 324 6.85 20.50 23.21
C GLU A 324 6.91 21.06 21.78
N ARG A 325 5.80 20.88 21.04
CA ARG A 325 5.66 21.41 19.68
C ARG A 325 5.64 22.94 19.73
N PRO A 326 6.43 23.64 18.89
CA PRO A 326 6.41 25.10 18.87
C PRO A 326 5.08 25.70 18.40
N ALA A 327 4.67 26.82 19.01
CA ALA A 327 3.41 27.50 18.74
C ALA A 327 3.18 27.88 17.25
N VAL A 328 4.25 28.12 16.47
CA VAL A 328 4.13 28.36 15.02
C VAL A 328 3.50 27.18 14.27
N LEU A 329 3.72 25.95 14.75
CA LEU A 329 3.17 24.74 14.16
C LEU A 329 1.74 24.48 14.62
N ASP A 330 1.39 24.84 15.87
CA ASP A 330 0.01 24.81 16.37
C ASP A 330 -0.89 25.81 15.63
N ALA A 331 -0.33 26.96 15.24
CA ALA A 331 -1.05 28.01 14.54
C ALA A 331 -1.29 27.72 13.04
N LEU A 332 -0.77 26.60 12.51
CA LEU A 332 -1.00 26.22 11.12
C LEU A 332 -2.47 25.84 10.91
N SER A 333 -3.16 26.60 10.08
CA SER A 333 -4.49 26.20 9.60
C SER A 333 -4.35 25.04 8.61
N LEU A 334 -4.61 23.82 9.09
CA LEU A 334 -4.59 22.63 8.24
C LEU A 334 -5.83 22.61 7.33
N PRO A 335 -5.64 22.50 6.00
CA PRO A 335 -6.74 22.60 5.06
C PRO A 335 -7.71 21.42 5.17
N SER A 336 -9.01 21.73 5.02
CA SER A 336 -10.09 20.76 4.86
C SER A 336 -10.28 20.37 3.40
N VAL A 337 -11.06 19.31 3.16
CA VAL A 337 -11.53 18.93 1.82
C VAL A 337 -12.18 20.16 1.17
N SER A 338 -11.72 20.53 -0.02
CA SER A 338 -12.30 21.61 -0.82
C SER A 338 -12.67 21.08 -2.19
N HIS A 339 -13.91 21.34 -2.60
CA HIS A 339 -14.41 20.96 -3.92
C HIS A 339 -14.11 22.06 -4.94
N GLY A 340 -13.90 21.67 -6.20
CA GLY A 340 -13.63 22.59 -7.31
C GLY A 340 -12.26 22.42 -7.95
N LEU A 341 -11.89 23.40 -8.77
CA LEU A 341 -10.66 23.41 -9.57
C LEU A 341 -9.53 24.12 -8.82
N ARG A 342 -8.38 23.47 -8.70
CA ARG A 342 -7.12 24.04 -8.22
C ARG A 342 -6.03 23.87 -9.28
N THR A 343 -5.18 24.88 -9.46
CA THR A 343 -4.14 24.85 -10.50
C THR A 343 -2.78 25.41 -10.04
N ASP A 344 -1.71 24.88 -10.63
CA ASP A 344 -0.39 25.53 -10.70
C ASP A 344 0.02 25.63 -12.18
N PRO A 345 -0.26 26.75 -12.85
CA PRO A 345 0.12 26.94 -14.25
C PRO A 345 1.63 26.93 -14.49
N SER A 346 2.45 27.24 -13.48
CA SER A 346 3.91 27.21 -13.60
C SER A 346 4.43 25.77 -13.62
N ALA A 347 3.84 24.89 -12.81
CA ALA A 347 4.11 23.45 -12.84
C ALA A 347 3.31 22.71 -13.93
N GLY A 348 2.29 23.36 -14.49
CA GLY A 348 1.34 22.76 -15.44
C GLY A 348 0.44 21.71 -14.79
N LEU A 349 0.03 21.88 -13.52
CA LEU A 349 -0.79 20.91 -12.78
C LEU A 349 -2.21 21.43 -12.53
N LEU A 350 -3.19 20.54 -12.61
CA LEU A 350 -4.60 20.82 -12.35
C LEU A 350 -5.22 19.67 -11.56
N ARG A 351 -5.96 20.00 -10.50
CA ARG A 351 -6.77 19.07 -9.72
C ARG A 351 -8.21 19.55 -9.70
N VAL A 352 -9.14 18.64 -9.92
CA VAL A 352 -10.57 18.88 -9.80
C VAL A 352 -11.19 17.86 -8.86
N GLU A 353 -12.06 18.33 -7.97
CA GLU A 353 -12.85 17.49 -7.08
C GLU A 353 -14.33 17.87 -7.15
N SER A 354 -15.21 16.88 -7.33
CA SER A 354 -16.65 17.05 -7.24
C SER A 354 -17.15 16.87 -5.80
N GLN A 355 -18.36 17.36 -5.51
CA GLN A 355 -19.01 17.16 -4.22
C GLN A 355 -19.38 15.69 -3.98
N THR A 356 -19.53 14.93 -5.07
CA THR A 356 -19.96 13.52 -5.08
C THR A 356 -18.81 12.53 -4.91
N GLY A 357 -17.58 13.03 -4.72
CA GLY A 357 -16.40 12.22 -4.43
C GLY A 357 -15.54 11.84 -5.65
N GLY A 358 -15.85 12.38 -6.83
CA GLY A 358 -15.00 12.28 -8.01
C GLY A 358 -13.77 13.19 -7.90
N CYS A 359 -12.60 12.68 -8.27
CA CYS A 359 -11.34 13.43 -8.24
C CYS A 359 -10.50 13.12 -9.48
N ALA A 360 -10.03 14.15 -10.19
CA ALA A 360 -9.09 13.99 -11.28
C ALA A 360 -7.86 14.89 -11.13
N LEU A 361 -6.70 14.35 -11.50
CA LEU A 361 -5.47 15.10 -11.66
C LEU A 361 -4.98 15.02 -13.11
N VAL A 362 -4.67 16.18 -13.66
CA VAL A 362 -4.19 16.38 -15.04
C VAL A 362 -2.91 17.22 -14.99
N SER A 363 -1.87 16.88 -15.77
CA SER A 363 -0.86 17.90 -16.13
C SER A 363 -1.03 18.31 -17.56
N THR A 364 -0.64 19.54 -17.83
CA THR A 364 -0.51 20.15 -19.16
C THR A 364 0.96 20.25 -19.58
N ARG A 365 1.88 19.97 -18.65
CA ARG A 365 3.32 20.04 -18.89
C ARG A 365 4.06 18.89 -18.23
N GLY A 366 5.02 18.38 -18.96
CA GLY A 366 5.95 17.36 -18.53
C GLY A 366 7.13 17.95 -17.81
N GLN A 367 7.67 17.18 -16.86
CA GLN A 367 8.94 17.56 -16.26
C GLN A 367 10.07 17.39 -17.26
N PRO A 368 11.11 18.24 -17.20
CA PRO A 368 12.35 17.95 -17.90
C PRO A 368 12.88 16.59 -17.40
N PRO A 369 13.36 15.72 -18.31
CA PRO A 369 13.79 14.37 -17.96
C PRO A 369 14.87 14.46 -16.89
N GLN A 370 14.58 13.89 -15.73
CA GLN A 370 15.61 13.76 -14.73
C GLN A 370 16.47 12.50 -14.97
N ALA A 371 15.97 11.54 -15.75
CA ALA A 371 16.76 10.41 -16.21
C ALA A 371 17.90 10.90 -17.12
N PHE A 372 19.13 10.71 -16.68
CA PHE A 372 20.34 11.02 -17.46
C PHE A 372 20.61 10.02 -18.59
N ARG A 373 19.83 8.95 -18.64
CA ARG A 373 20.07 7.77 -19.47
C ARG A 373 19.33 7.89 -20.81
N ARG A 374 19.98 7.45 -21.89
CA ARG A 374 19.39 7.40 -23.24
C ARG A 374 18.34 6.30 -23.39
N THR A 375 18.27 5.40 -22.43
CA THR A 375 17.59 4.11 -22.51
C THR A 375 16.29 4.09 -21.73
N GLU A 376 15.78 5.22 -21.22
CA GLU A 376 14.56 5.28 -20.41
C GLU A 376 13.72 6.52 -20.72
N ILE A 377 12.42 6.38 -20.55
CA ILE A 377 11.39 7.40 -20.78
C ILE A 377 10.61 7.65 -19.49
N GLU A 378 10.25 8.91 -19.26
CA GLU A 378 9.47 9.35 -18.12
C GLU A 378 8.03 9.68 -18.52
N GLY A 379 7.12 8.71 -18.39
CA GLY A 379 5.72 8.85 -18.80
C GLY A 379 4.84 9.58 -17.80
N ARG A 380 5.26 9.71 -16.54
CA ARG A 380 4.47 10.28 -15.44
C ARG A 380 3.85 11.64 -15.67
N TYR A 381 4.50 12.46 -16.48
CA TYR A 381 4.16 13.86 -16.68
C TYR A 381 3.72 14.12 -18.11
N SER A 382 3.06 13.14 -18.71
CA SER A 382 2.47 13.30 -20.03
C SER A 382 1.49 14.47 -20.03
N GLY A 383 1.86 15.56 -20.71
CA GLY A 383 1.06 16.77 -20.76
C GLY A 383 -0.32 16.52 -21.35
N GLY A 384 -1.28 17.36 -21.01
CA GLY A 384 -2.66 17.34 -21.47
C GLY A 384 -3.50 16.17 -20.96
N LEU A 385 -2.92 15.18 -20.28
CA LEU A 385 -3.53 13.87 -20.06
C LEU A 385 -3.91 13.64 -18.60
N PRO A 386 -4.98 12.87 -18.36
CA PRO A 386 -5.33 12.45 -17.01
C PRO A 386 -4.25 11.50 -16.49
N PHE A 387 -3.74 11.78 -15.30
CA PHE A 387 -2.86 10.83 -14.61
C PHE A 387 -3.58 9.97 -13.61
N HIS A 388 -4.69 10.50 -13.13
CA HIS A 388 -5.37 9.96 -11.99
C HIS A 388 -6.82 10.35 -12.09
N LEU A 389 -7.68 9.35 -11.99
CA LEU A 389 -9.11 9.54 -11.87
C LEU A 389 -9.61 8.54 -10.84
N ARG A 390 -10.31 9.07 -9.84
CA ARG A 390 -10.89 8.31 -8.75
C ARG A 390 -12.37 8.64 -8.66
N ALA A 391 -13.19 7.62 -8.49
CA ALA A 391 -14.59 7.75 -8.09
C ALA A 391 -14.72 7.24 -6.67
N ARG A 392 -15.05 8.11 -5.71
CA ARG A 392 -15.12 7.74 -4.29
C ARG A 392 -13.80 7.04 -3.90
N ASP A 393 -13.82 5.82 -3.39
CA ASP A 393 -12.60 5.11 -2.95
C ASP A 393 -12.02 4.15 -4.01
N ARG A 394 -12.47 4.25 -5.26
CA ARG A 394 -12.01 3.40 -6.36
C ARG A 394 -11.19 4.16 -7.38
N TYR A 395 -10.01 3.60 -7.70
CA TYR A 395 -9.17 4.07 -8.79
C TYR A 395 -9.70 3.56 -10.13
N LEU A 396 -9.87 4.47 -11.09
CA LEU A 396 -10.28 4.15 -12.45
C LEU A 396 -9.09 4.17 -13.41
N LEU A 397 -8.25 5.20 -13.28
CA LEU A 397 -7.06 5.38 -14.10
C LEU A 397 -5.80 5.22 -13.23
N PRO A 398 -4.91 4.27 -13.55
CA PRO A 398 -3.65 4.13 -12.85
C PRO A 398 -2.66 5.23 -13.27
N PRO A 399 -1.74 5.64 -12.39
CA PRO A 399 -0.73 6.65 -12.73
C PRO A 399 0.26 6.12 -13.77
N PRO A 400 0.81 7.00 -14.65
CA PRO A 400 1.81 6.58 -15.61
C PRO A 400 3.15 6.24 -14.95
N VAL A 401 4.02 5.58 -15.71
CA VAL A 401 5.26 4.97 -15.19
C VAL A 401 6.50 5.37 -16.00
N ARG A 402 7.67 5.16 -15.40
CA ARG A 402 8.96 5.23 -16.07
C ARG A 402 9.28 3.88 -16.71
N LEU A 403 9.74 3.89 -17.96
CA LEU A 403 9.93 2.68 -18.76
C LEU A 403 11.28 2.68 -19.49
N PRO A 404 11.97 1.53 -19.63
CA PRO A 404 13.05 1.40 -20.57
C PRO A 404 12.58 1.60 -22.01
N VAL A 405 13.37 2.31 -22.82
CA VAL A 405 13.11 2.58 -24.23
C VAL A 405 12.93 1.27 -25.01
N GLU A 406 13.82 0.30 -24.80
CA GLU A 406 13.77 -1.01 -25.47
C GLU A 406 12.47 -1.75 -25.16
N VAL A 407 12.03 -1.74 -23.90
CA VAL A 407 10.78 -2.36 -23.47
C VAL A 407 9.58 -1.66 -24.10
N LEU A 408 9.59 -0.32 -24.16
CA LEU A 408 8.52 0.44 -24.79
C LEU A 408 8.39 0.16 -26.29
N LEU A 409 9.52 0.06 -27.00
CA LEU A 409 9.52 -0.27 -28.43
C LEU A 409 8.92 -1.66 -28.70
N GLN A 410 9.11 -2.61 -27.78
CA GLN A 410 8.53 -3.96 -27.87
C GLN A 410 7.08 -4.02 -27.40
N ARG A 411 6.68 -3.16 -26.45
CA ARG A 411 5.37 -3.15 -25.79
C ARG A 411 4.80 -1.72 -25.70
N PRO A 412 4.29 -1.17 -26.82
CA PRO A 412 3.86 0.24 -26.88
C PRO A 412 2.68 0.57 -25.96
N ALA A 413 1.84 -0.39 -25.60
CA ALA A 413 0.71 -0.19 -24.69
C ALA A 413 1.15 0.27 -23.29
N LEU A 414 2.41 0.02 -22.91
CA LEU A 414 2.98 0.48 -21.64
C LEU A 414 3.09 2.01 -21.55
N ALA A 415 3.14 2.74 -22.68
CA ALA A 415 3.08 4.21 -22.65
C ALA A 415 1.76 4.75 -22.09
N GLY A 416 0.71 3.92 -22.03
CA GLY A 416 -0.61 4.30 -21.52
C GLY A 416 -1.12 5.55 -22.23
N TRP A 417 -1.49 6.56 -21.45
CA TRP A 417 -2.04 7.81 -21.93
C TRP A 417 -1.06 8.69 -22.71
N LEU A 418 0.27 8.48 -22.63
CA LEU A 418 1.27 9.32 -23.30
C LEU A 418 1.39 9.00 -24.81
N PRO A 419 1.11 9.92 -25.75
CA PRO A 419 1.41 9.71 -27.16
C PRO A 419 2.91 9.71 -27.42
N VAL A 420 3.42 8.65 -28.06
CA VAL A 420 4.85 8.48 -28.38
C VAL A 420 5.07 8.31 -29.88
N PHE A 421 6.03 9.06 -30.42
CA PHE A 421 6.39 9.09 -31.83
C PHE A 421 7.85 8.67 -32.02
N GLU A 422 8.12 7.87 -33.05
CA GLU A 422 9.44 7.43 -33.47
C GLU A 422 9.80 8.06 -34.82
N VAL A 423 10.97 8.71 -34.87
CA VAL A 423 11.53 9.32 -36.09
C VAL A 423 13.01 8.96 -36.16
N GLY A 424 13.36 8.03 -37.06
CA GLY A 424 14.70 7.44 -37.09
C GLY A 424 15.01 6.71 -35.77
N GLU A 425 16.09 7.09 -35.09
CA GLU A 425 16.48 6.53 -33.77
C GLU A 425 15.96 7.36 -32.58
N ALA A 426 15.20 8.43 -32.84
CA ALA A 426 14.75 9.37 -31.81
C ALA A 426 13.29 9.12 -31.43
N LEU A 427 13.02 9.21 -30.13
CA LEU A 427 11.67 9.13 -29.57
C LEU A 427 11.21 10.49 -29.08
N TYR A 428 10.00 10.85 -29.47
CA TYR A 428 9.31 12.08 -29.10
C TYR A 428 8.02 11.72 -28.39
N GLY A 429 7.56 12.59 -27.50
CA GLY A 429 6.28 12.38 -26.83
C GLY A 429 5.57 13.69 -26.59
N LEU A 430 4.24 13.65 -26.67
CA LEU A 430 3.40 14.80 -26.40
C LEU A 430 3.36 15.04 -24.89
N THR A 431 4.31 15.84 -24.45
CA THR A 431 4.62 16.03 -23.04
C THR A 431 4.63 17.50 -22.65
N ASN A 432 4.31 18.42 -23.55
CA ASN A 432 4.25 19.84 -23.24
C ASN A 432 3.25 20.52 -24.16
N PHE A 433 2.28 21.19 -23.56
CA PHE A 433 1.36 22.06 -24.26
C PHE A 433 1.75 23.52 -24.03
N GLU A 434 1.85 24.26 -25.12
CA GLU A 434 2.24 25.66 -25.16
C GLU A 434 1.05 26.54 -24.79
N THR A 435 -0.10 26.26 -25.40
CA THR A 435 -1.38 26.91 -25.14
C THR A 435 -2.29 25.95 -24.39
N VAL A 436 -2.91 26.42 -23.31
CA VAL A 436 -3.82 25.63 -22.48
C VAL A 436 -4.99 26.53 -22.08
N VAL A 437 -6.20 26.11 -22.44
CA VAL A 437 -7.45 26.74 -22.04
C VAL A 437 -8.23 25.74 -21.19
N VAL A 438 -8.61 26.17 -19.99
CA VAL A 438 -9.30 25.33 -19.00
C VAL A 438 -10.60 25.99 -18.61
N GLN A 439 -11.68 25.23 -18.67
CA GLN A 439 -13.01 25.64 -18.24
C GLN A 439 -13.54 24.62 -17.24
N TRP A 440 -14.13 25.12 -16.16
CA TRP A 440 -14.74 24.30 -15.10
C TRP A 440 -16.14 24.84 -14.80
N SER A 441 -17.16 23.98 -14.92
CA SER A 441 -18.54 24.31 -14.60
C SER A 441 -19.29 23.04 -14.17
N GLN A 442 -20.09 23.10 -13.11
CA GLN A 442 -20.99 22.00 -12.68
C GLN A 442 -20.34 20.61 -12.71
N ALA A 443 -19.18 20.46 -12.06
CA ALA A 443 -18.39 19.22 -12.03
C ALA A 443 -17.75 18.75 -13.36
N VAL A 444 -17.88 19.53 -14.43
CA VAL A 444 -17.29 19.26 -15.74
C VAL A 444 -16.03 20.07 -15.96
N LEU A 445 -14.91 19.38 -16.16
CA LEU A 445 -13.64 19.95 -16.61
C LEU A 445 -13.55 19.81 -18.13
N SER A 446 -13.38 20.93 -18.83
CA SER A 446 -13.04 20.98 -20.25
C SER A 446 -11.66 21.60 -20.42
N LEU A 447 -10.78 20.92 -21.13
CA LEU A 447 -9.41 21.33 -21.38
C LEU A 447 -9.12 21.26 -22.88
N MET A 448 -8.69 22.38 -23.44
CA MET A 448 -8.18 22.49 -24.80
C MET A 448 -6.72 22.88 -24.74
N ALA A 449 -5.86 22.10 -25.37
CA ALA A 449 -4.42 22.34 -25.32
C ALA A 449 -3.76 22.15 -26.68
N GLU A 450 -2.80 23.01 -27.01
CA GLU A 450 -2.03 22.96 -28.24
C GLU A 450 -0.54 22.88 -27.95
N GLY A 451 0.20 22.08 -28.70
CA GLY A 451 1.64 21.93 -28.53
C GLY A 451 2.29 21.08 -29.60
N CYS A 452 3.55 20.72 -29.37
CA CYS A 452 4.33 19.86 -30.25
C CYS A 452 4.99 18.71 -29.47
N PRO A 453 5.25 17.56 -30.11
CA PRO A 453 6.00 16.48 -29.48
C PRO A 453 7.43 16.93 -29.13
N LEU A 454 7.89 16.60 -27.93
CA LEU A 454 9.25 16.91 -27.47
C LEU A 454 10.06 15.62 -27.34
N ALA A 455 11.36 15.68 -27.66
CA ALA A 455 12.26 14.55 -27.47
C ALA A 455 12.18 13.98 -26.04
N LEU A 456 12.02 12.66 -25.93
CA LEU A 456 11.92 11.93 -24.66
C LEU A 456 13.28 11.49 -24.13
N THR A 457 14.26 11.29 -25.03
CA THR A 457 15.62 10.84 -24.70
C THR A 457 16.65 11.91 -25.10
N ARG A 458 17.87 11.80 -24.55
CA ARG A 458 18.99 12.66 -24.96
C ARG A 458 19.50 12.25 -26.34
N PRO A 459 19.87 13.21 -27.21
CA PRO A 459 20.52 12.91 -28.48
C PRO A 459 21.87 12.21 -28.25
N PRO A 460 22.30 11.32 -29.16
CA PRO A 460 23.63 10.72 -29.10
C PRO A 460 24.73 11.78 -29.25
N ALA A 461 25.80 11.63 -28.47
CA ALA A 461 27.03 12.40 -28.66
C ALA A 461 27.68 11.92 -29.96
N ARG A 462 27.60 12.75 -31.01
CA ARG A 462 28.16 12.41 -32.33
C ARG A 462 29.68 12.61 -32.33
N GLY A 463 30.40 11.65 -32.94
CA GLY A 463 31.85 11.70 -33.14
C GLY A 463 32.72 11.47 -31.89
N LEU A 464 34.03 11.36 -32.11
CA LEU A 464 35.04 11.21 -31.05
C LEU A 464 35.11 12.45 -30.14
N SER A 465 35.05 13.65 -30.73
CA SER A 465 35.10 14.93 -30.01
C SER A 465 33.94 15.14 -29.04
N GLY A 466 32.71 14.79 -29.44
CA GLY A 466 31.53 14.88 -28.58
C GLY A 466 31.58 13.92 -27.38
N ARG A 467 32.14 12.72 -27.57
CA ARG A 467 32.37 11.76 -26.48
C ARG A 467 33.45 12.25 -25.52
N LEU A 468 34.53 12.83 -26.05
CA LEU A 468 35.62 13.39 -25.26
C LEU A 468 35.16 14.59 -24.41
N LEU A 469 34.37 15.50 -25.01
CA LEU A 469 33.74 16.62 -24.31
C LEU A 469 32.80 16.17 -23.19
N ALA A 470 31.99 15.12 -23.42
CA ALA A 470 31.12 14.57 -22.39
C ALA A 470 31.94 13.93 -21.24
N ALA A 471 33.02 13.22 -21.55
CA ALA A 471 33.92 12.64 -20.55
C ALA A 471 34.65 13.73 -19.73
N LEU A 472 35.10 14.81 -20.39
CA LEU A 472 35.72 15.96 -19.75
C LEU A 472 34.73 16.74 -18.86
N ASP A 473 33.50 16.99 -19.33
CA ASP A 473 32.46 17.63 -18.51
C ASP A 473 32.19 16.81 -17.24
N TRP A 474 32.09 15.48 -17.34
CA TRP A 474 31.94 14.62 -16.17
C TRP A 474 33.12 14.65 -15.21
N ARG A 475 34.35 14.56 -15.72
CA ARG A 475 35.57 14.53 -14.89
C ARG A 475 35.93 15.88 -14.28
N VAL A 476 35.78 16.98 -15.03
CA VAL A 476 36.29 18.30 -14.65
C VAL A 476 35.19 19.22 -14.11
N LEU A 477 34.02 19.21 -14.74
CA LEU A 477 32.91 20.11 -14.40
C LEU A 477 31.79 19.39 -13.61
N GLY A 478 31.97 18.12 -13.29
CA GLY A 478 30.97 17.29 -12.61
C GLY A 478 29.68 17.13 -13.41
N GLY A 479 29.74 17.12 -14.74
CA GLY A 479 28.58 16.92 -15.62
C GLY A 479 27.64 18.13 -15.71
N ARG A 480 28.15 19.36 -15.46
CA ARG A 480 27.32 20.58 -15.46
C ARG A 480 26.83 20.97 -16.86
N LEU A 481 27.64 20.78 -17.90
CA LEU A 481 27.26 21.11 -19.28
C LEU A 481 26.21 20.13 -19.80
N GLY A 482 26.42 18.83 -19.59
CA GLY A 482 25.47 17.78 -19.94
C GLY A 482 24.14 17.92 -19.21
N ARG A 483 24.14 18.37 -17.95
CA ARG A 483 22.91 18.73 -17.21
C ARG A 483 22.15 19.86 -17.88
N ARG A 484 22.83 20.94 -18.27
CA ARG A 484 22.20 22.09 -18.94
C ARG A 484 21.63 21.71 -20.31
N GLN A 485 22.33 20.86 -21.07
CA GLN A 485 21.88 20.39 -22.37
C GLN A 485 20.66 19.47 -22.26
N ALA A 486 20.62 18.59 -21.26
CA ALA A 486 19.49 17.69 -21.02
C ALA A 486 18.17 18.38 -20.65
N LEU A 487 18.26 19.59 -20.11
CA LEU A 487 17.08 20.42 -19.81
C LEU A 487 16.50 21.09 -21.07
N ARG A 488 17.22 21.08 -22.20
CA ARG A 488 16.73 21.58 -23.49
C ARG A 488 16.19 20.41 -24.30
N ARG A 489 14.86 20.29 -24.37
CA ARG A 489 14.19 19.29 -25.20
C ARG A 489 13.97 19.86 -26.59
N THR A 490 14.35 19.11 -27.62
CA THR A 490 14.11 19.48 -29.02
C THR A 490 12.69 19.09 -29.41
N ALA A 491 11.95 20.04 -30.00
CA ALA A 491 10.65 19.77 -30.61
C ALA A 491 10.81 18.92 -31.88
N LEU A 492 9.80 18.10 -32.17
CA LEU A 492 9.66 17.45 -33.47
C LEU A 492 9.15 18.50 -34.46
N THR A 493 9.95 18.80 -35.48
CA THR A 493 9.54 19.71 -36.56
C THR A 493 8.44 19.08 -37.39
N GLY A 494 7.54 19.92 -37.91
CA GLY A 494 6.49 19.46 -38.83
C GLY A 494 5.30 18.73 -38.19
N VAL A 495 5.33 18.41 -36.89
CA VAL A 495 4.20 17.77 -36.20
C VAL A 495 3.65 18.69 -35.12
N SER A 496 2.37 19.05 -35.23
CA SER A 496 1.63 19.77 -34.19
C SER A 496 0.48 18.93 -33.64
N ALA A 497 0.07 19.22 -32.40
CA ALA A 497 -0.95 18.46 -31.70
C ALA A 497 -1.96 19.38 -31.01
N GLN A 498 -3.24 19.06 -31.16
CA GLN A 498 -4.34 19.64 -30.41
C GLN A 498 -5.02 18.54 -29.59
N LEU A 499 -5.16 18.77 -28.28
CA LEU A 499 -5.83 17.87 -27.36
C LEU A 499 -7.08 18.54 -26.80
N HIS A 500 -8.21 17.84 -26.92
CA HIS A 500 -9.45 18.19 -26.25
C HIS A 500 -9.79 17.09 -25.23
N LEU A 501 -9.82 17.43 -23.95
CA LEU A 501 -10.16 16.55 -22.85
C LEU A 501 -11.40 17.09 -22.15
N ARG A 502 -12.41 16.24 -21.96
CA ARG A 502 -13.60 16.53 -21.17
C ARG A 502 -13.78 15.46 -20.11
N LEU A 503 -13.95 15.89 -18.86
CA LEU A 503 -14.12 15.04 -17.68
C LEU A 503 -15.37 15.51 -16.94
N ASP A 504 -16.39 14.65 -16.85
CA ASP A 504 -17.56 14.87 -16.01
C ASP A 504 -17.41 14.03 -14.75
N LEU A 505 -17.17 14.68 -13.61
CA LEU A 505 -16.90 13.99 -12.35
C LEU A 505 -18.15 13.55 -11.59
N ASP A 506 -19.33 14.01 -11.95
CA ASP A 506 -20.58 13.55 -11.32
C ASP A 506 -21.15 12.34 -12.07
N HIS A 507 -21.01 12.32 -13.39
CA HIS A 507 -21.41 11.20 -14.23
C HIS A 507 -20.29 10.18 -14.47
N MET A 508 -19.08 10.47 -13.98
CA MET A 508 -17.85 9.70 -14.23
C MET A 508 -17.70 9.34 -15.70
N THR A 509 -17.62 10.37 -16.56
CA THR A 509 -17.33 10.21 -17.99
C THR A 509 -16.06 10.94 -18.38
N LEU A 510 -15.30 10.34 -19.28
CA LEU A 510 -14.06 10.90 -19.83
C LEU A 510 -14.12 10.80 -21.35
N SER A 511 -13.97 11.93 -22.04
CA SER A 511 -13.72 11.94 -23.47
C SER A 511 -12.43 12.68 -23.79
N GLN A 512 -11.64 12.09 -24.68
CA GLN A 512 -10.38 12.63 -25.14
C GLN A 512 -10.35 12.57 -26.66
N ARG A 513 -9.94 13.67 -27.30
CA ARG A 513 -9.65 13.73 -28.73
C ARG A 513 -8.27 14.35 -28.94
N LEU A 514 -7.37 13.57 -29.52
CA LEU A 514 -6.04 14.01 -29.94
C LEU A 514 -6.04 14.18 -31.46
N THR A 515 -5.75 15.39 -31.92
CA THR A 515 -5.62 15.72 -33.34
C THR A 515 -4.18 16.06 -33.65
N LEU A 516 -3.62 15.41 -34.65
CA LEU A 516 -2.24 15.57 -35.11
C LEU A 516 -2.25 16.16 -36.51
N ASP A 517 -1.43 17.16 -36.75
CA ASP A 517 -1.16 17.69 -38.08
C ASP A 517 0.30 17.42 -38.43
N ASN A 518 0.52 16.66 -39.50
CA ASN A 518 1.83 16.28 -40.00
C ASN A 518 2.12 17.00 -41.33
N ALA A 519 2.92 18.06 -41.25
CA ALA A 519 3.33 18.89 -42.38
C ALA A 519 4.48 18.27 -43.21
N GLU A 520 5.15 17.22 -42.72
CA GLU A 520 6.29 16.60 -43.39
C GLU A 520 5.91 15.28 -44.10
N ALA A 521 6.57 14.98 -45.22
CA ALA A 521 6.55 13.66 -45.87
C ALA A 521 7.47 12.63 -45.18
N SER A 522 8.09 12.99 -44.05
CA SER A 522 8.96 12.11 -43.28
C SER A 522 8.14 10.99 -42.62
N ARG A 523 8.69 9.77 -42.57
CA ARG A 523 8.02 8.59 -41.96
C ARG A 523 8.00 8.73 -40.43
N VAL A 524 7.08 9.52 -39.90
CA VAL A 524 6.79 9.58 -38.47
C VAL A 524 5.97 8.36 -38.08
N ARG A 525 6.50 7.51 -37.21
CA ARG A 525 5.75 6.35 -36.71
C ARG A 525 5.11 6.69 -35.36
N TYR A 526 3.80 6.65 -35.28
CA TYR A 526 3.06 6.76 -34.02
C TYR A 526 3.03 5.38 -33.34
N LEU A 527 3.74 5.23 -32.22
CA LEU A 527 3.95 3.93 -31.59
C LEU A 527 2.69 3.39 -30.89
N ASN A 528 1.91 4.24 -30.23
CA ASN A 528 0.74 3.85 -29.45
C ASN A 528 -0.51 4.69 -29.78
N PRO A 529 -1.08 4.57 -31.01
CA PRO A 529 -2.31 5.27 -31.35
C PRO A 529 -3.47 4.90 -30.42
N ALA A 530 -4.26 5.91 -30.04
CA ALA A 530 -5.32 5.78 -29.02
C ALA A 530 -4.86 5.10 -27.70
N GLY A 531 -3.60 5.31 -27.33
CA GLY A 531 -3.02 4.78 -26.10
C GLY A 531 -3.74 5.28 -24.84
N HIS A 532 -4.08 4.37 -23.94
CA HIS A 532 -4.67 4.67 -22.64
C HIS A 532 -4.38 3.58 -21.61
N ALA A 533 -4.72 3.84 -20.35
CA ALA A 533 -4.49 2.94 -19.23
C ALA A 533 -5.68 2.91 -18.26
N LEU A 534 -6.07 1.72 -17.79
CA LEU A 534 -7.23 1.49 -16.91
C LEU A 534 -6.88 0.54 -15.77
N MET A 535 -7.63 0.63 -14.67
CA MET A 535 -7.61 -0.38 -13.61
C MET A 535 -8.46 -1.58 -14.03
N ALA A 536 -7.90 -2.79 -14.03
CA ALA A 536 -8.62 -4.01 -14.45
C ALA A 536 -9.86 -4.29 -13.57
N ALA A 537 -9.82 -3.94 -12.29
CA ALA A 537 -10.94 -4.08 -11.37
C ALA A 537 -12.07 -3.03 -11.58
N ALA A 538 -11.86 -2.06 -12.47
CA ALA A 538 -12.78 -0.93 -12.70
C ALA A 538 -12.82 -0.54 -14.19
N LEU A 539 -12.97 -1.54 -15.06
CA LEU A 539 -13.18 -1.30 -16.49
C LEU A 539 -14.49 -0.51 -16.72
N PRO A 540 -14.51 0.40 -17.71
CA PRO A 540 -15.69 1.18 -18.04
C PRO A 540 -16.75 0.32 -18.74
N GLU A 541 -18.01 0.72 -18.59
CA GLU A 541 -19.13 0.09 -19.30
C GLU A 541 -19.30 0.66 -20.71
N GLN A 542 -18.95 1.93 -20.87
CA GLN A 542 -18.85 2.57 -22.17
C GLN A 542 -17.38 2.66 -22.53
N HIS A 543 -16.97 1.97 -23.58
CA HIS A 543 -15.60 2.00 -24.09
C HIS A 543 -15.65 2.14 -25.60
N ARG A 544 -15.37 3.35 -26.10
CA ARG A 544 -15.36 3.62 -27.53
C ARG A 544 -14.03 4.24 -27.94
N ILE A 545 -13.42 3.66 -28.96
CA ILE A 545 -12.14 4.08 -29.53
C ILE A 545 -12.35 4.44 -30.99
N THR A 546 -11.78 5.57 -31.42
CA THR A 546 -11.78 5.99 -32.83
C THR A 546 -10.36 6.17 -33.35
N GLY A 547 -10.10 5.63 -34.55
CA GLY A 547 -8.84 5.74 -35.27
C GLY A 547 -8.73 7.04 -36.09
N ALA A 548 -7.67 7.16 -36.90
CA ALA A 548 -7.25 8.39 -37.59
C ALA A 548 -8.35 9.17 -38.34
N ASP A 549 -9.32 8.46 -38.92
CA ASP A 549 -10.43 9.02 -39.70
C ASP A 549 -11.75 9.14 -38.91
N GLN A 550 -11.68 9.10 -37.57
CA GLN A 550 -12.82 8.99 -36.65
C GLN A 550 -13.69 7.72 -36.81
N VAL A 551 -13.18 6.72 -37.53
CA VAL A 551 -13.82 5.41 -37.64
C VAL A 551 -13.66 4.64 -36.34
N ALA A 552 -14.74 3.99 -35.90
CA ALA A 552 -14.73 3.16 -34.69
C ALA A 552 -13.80 1.96 -34.87
N VAL A 553 -13.01 1.65 -33.83
CA VAL A 553 -12.07 0.54 -33.80
C VAL A 553 -12.57 -0.50 -32.81
N ASP A 554 -12.57 -1.78 -33.22
CA ASP A 554 -12.92 -2.89 -32.35
C ASP A 554 -11.89 -3.03 -31.22
N ALA A 555 -12.37 -3.21 -29.99
CA ALA A 555 -11.54 -3.45 -28.81
C ALA A 555 -10.66 -4.71 -28.98
N SER A 556 -11.11 -5.71 -29.75
CA SER A 556 -10.33 -6.91 -30.07
C SER A 556 -9.04 -6.61 -30.86
N ALA A 557 -9.01 -5.49 -31.58
CA ALA A 557 -7.86 -5.06 -32.38
C ALA A 557 -6.81 -4.30 -31.53
N MET A 558 -7.08 -4.07 -30.25
CA MET A 558 -6.15 -3.39 -29.35
C MET A 558 -5.10 -4.35 -28.78
N THR A 559 -3.86 -3.87 -28.73
CA THR A 559 -2.80 -4.49 -27.94
C THR A 559 -2.96 -4.08 -26.47
N SER A 560 -2.65 -4.99 -25.54
CA SER A 560 -2.68 -4.69 -24.11
C SER A 560 -1.48 -5.28 -23.38
N ASP A 561 -1.01 -4.54 -22.37
CA ASP A 561 0.13 -4.94 -21.53
C ASP A 561 -0.13 -4.58 -20.06
N PRO A 562 0.25 -5.44 -19.09
CA PRO A 562 0.13 -5.12 -17.67
C PRO A 562 1.08 -3.97 -17.30
N LEU A 563 0.55 -2.93 -16.67
CA LEU A 563 1.31 -1.74 -16.34
C LEU A 563 2.03 -1.87 -15.00
N PRO A 564 3.34 -1.52 -14.92
CA PRO A 564 4.12 -1.57 -13.69
C PRO A 564 3.87 -0.36 -12.77
N THR A 565 2.60 -0.05 -12.46
CA THR A 565 2.20 1.17 -11.72
C THR A 565 2.28 1.00 -10.20
N THR A 566 2.11 2.07 -9.42
CA THR A 566 2.01 1.96 -7.96
C THR A 566 0.72 1.32 -7.47
N LEU A 567 -0.25 1.10 -8.37
CA LEU A 567 -1.52 0.43 -8.09
C LEU A 567 -1.51 -0.97 -8.77
N PRO A 568 -1.83 -2.05 -8.03
CA PRO A 568 -1.91 -3.38 -8.61
C PRO A 568 -3.08 -3.49 -9.60
N GLY A 569 -2.90 -4.26 -10.67
CA GLY A 569 -3.97 -4.53 -11.65
C GLY A 569 -4.19 -3.44 -12.70
N GLY A 570 -3.26 -2.49 -12.87
CA GLY A 570 -3.29 -1.53 -13.99
C GLY A 570 -2.95 -2.22 -15.32
N GLN A 571 -3.66 -1.85 -16.38
CA GLN A 571 -3.46 -2.40 -17.74
C GLN A 571 -3.46 -1.27 -18.77
N GLY A 572 -2.48 -1.32 -19.68
CA GLY A 572 -2.31 -0.39 -20.78
C GLY A 572 -2.91 -0.97 -22.05
N TYR A 573 -3.42 -0.09 -22.91
CA TYR A 573 -4.06 -0.44 -24.18
C TYR A 573 -3.58 0.52 -25.27
N CYS A 574 -3.28 0.03 -26.47
CA CYS A 574 -3.14 0.87 -27.65
C CYS A 574 -3.45 0.11 -28.95
N GLN A 575 -3.71 0.85 -30.03
CA GLN A 575 -3.76 0.26 -31.38
C GLN A 575 -2.34 -0.13 -31.83
N PRO A 576 -2.19 -1.01 -32.84
CA PRO A 576 -0.91 -1.29 -33.45
C PRO A 576 -0.22 -0.01 -33.95
N SER A 577 1.11 0.06 -33.84
CA SER A 577 1.88 1.21 -34.30
C SER A 577 1.67 1.47 -35.80
N ALA A 578 1.50 2.73 -36.18
CA ALA A 578 1.20 3.13 -37.56
C ALA A 578 2.11 4.28 -38.03
N ILE A 579 2.30 4.39 -39.34
CA ILE A 579 2.94 5.57 -39.95
C ILE A 579 1.88 6.67 -40.04
N LEU A 580 2.20 7.86 -39.52
CA LEU A 580 1.31 9.02 -39.56
C LEU A 580 1.26 9.55 -41.00
N PRO A 581 0.08 9.62 -41.65
CA PRO A 581 -0.02 10.17 -43.00
C PRO A 581 0.27 11.68 -43.00
N PRO A 582 0.66 12.26 -44.15
CA PRO A 582 0.69 13.71 -44.30
C PRO A 582 -0.71 14.31 -44.09
N GLY A 583 -0.76 15.50 -43.47
CA GLY A 583 -1.99 16.20 -43.15
C GLY A 583 -2.57 15.81 -41.77
N ARG A 584 -3.89 15.93 -41.64
CA ARG A 584 -4.59 15.87 -40.36
C ARG A 584 -5.09 14.46 -40.04
N SER A 585 -4.75 13.96 -38.85
CA SER A 585 -5.26 12.70 -38.28
C SER A 585 -5.88 12.96 -36.90
N SER A 586 -6.96 12.27 -36.54
CA SER A 586 -7.62 12.43 -35.22
C SER A 586 -7.86 11.08 -34.55
N TYR A 587 -7.58 10.99 -33.26
CA TYR A 587 -7.76 9.78 -32.45
C TYR A 587 -8.62 10.12 -31.24
N GLY A 588 -9.63 9.29 -30.96
CA GLY A 588 -10.61 9.56 -29.90
C GLY A 588 -10.77 8.39 -28.93
N ILE A 589 -11.07 8.74 -27.69
CA ILE A 589 -11.36 7.80 -26.59
C ILE A 589 -12.55 8.35 -25.81
N GLU A 590 -13.58 7.53 -25.61
CA GLU A 590 -14.73 7.83 -24.76
C GLU A 590 -14.91 6.69 -23.75
N LEU A 591 -14.88 7.05 -22.46
CA LEU A 591 -15.00 6.14 -21.32
C LEU A 591 -16.14 6.58 -20.41
N GLY A 592 -16.95 5.63 -19.96
CA GLY A 592 -18.06 5.91 -19.04
C GLY A 592 -18.24 4.80 -18.01
N TRP A 593 -18.48 5.20 -16.76
CA TRP A 593 -18.54 4.33 -15.59
C TRP A 593 -19.91 4.47 -14.88
N SER A 594 -20.99 3.95 -15.48
CA SER A 594 -22.35 4.17 -14.94
C SER A 594 -22.54 3.66 -13.52
N ARG A 595 -21.95 2.50 -13.18
CA ARG A 595 -21.94 1.93 -11.83
C ARG A 595 -21.39 2.86 -10.75
N TYR A 596 -20.69 3.92 -11.15
CA TYR A 596 -20.08 4.90 -10.26
C TYR A 596 -20.74 6.28 -10.40
N ARG A 597 -21.91 6.38 -11.07
CA ARG A 597 -22.72 7.60 -11.17
C ARG A 597 -23.19 8.05 -9.80
N SER A 598 -23.21 9.36 -9.62
CA SER A 598 -23.72 9.98 -8.39
C SER A 598 -25.23 9.78 -8.18
N THR A 599 -26.00 9.53 -9.24
CA THR A 599 -27.47 9.48 -9.20
C THR A 599 -28.08 8.08 -9.05
N ASP A 600 -27.36 7.00 -9.35
CA ASP A 600 -27.86 5.62 -9.19
C ASP A 600 -27.78 5.12 -7.72
N CYS A 601 -27.51 6.02 -6.78
CA CYS A 601 -27.58 5.77 -5.34
C CYS A 601 -28.89 6.31 -4.75
N MET A 602 -30.01 6.11 -5.44
CA MET A 602 -31.32 6.04 -4.81
C MET A 602 -31.79 4.59 -4.98
N HIS A 603 -31.59 3.79 -3.94
CA HIS A 603 -32.18 2.45 -3.70
C HIS A 603 -31.54 1.21 -4.35
N VAL A 604 -30.21 1.07 -4.28
CA VAL A 604 -29.60 -0.11 -3.62
C VAL A 604 -28.40 0.42 -2.84
N GLN A 605 -28.58 0.72 -1.55
CA GLN A 605 -27.42 1.01 -0.69
C GLN A 605 -26.55 -0.25 -0.64
N ALA A 606 -25.32 -0.16 -1.16
CA ALA A 606 -24.31 -1.18 -0.87
C ALA A 606 -24.12 -1.21 0.65
N LYS A 607 -24.59 -2.29 1.28
CA LYS A 607 -24.59 -2.42 2.73
C LYS A 607 -23.16 -2.51 3.26
N GLN A 608 -22.87 -1.80 4.35
CA GLN A 608 -21.56 -1.76 4.98
C GLN A 608 -21.07 -3.12 5.51
N ILE A 609 -21.98 -4.03 5.85
CA ILE A 609 -21.64 -5.36 6.37
C ILE A 609 -22.35 -6.45 5.57
N ALA A 610 -21.62 -7.49 5.19
CA ALA A 610 -22.19 -8.77 4.79
C ALA A 610 -22.01 -9.81 5.90
N VAL A 611 -23.12 -10.26 6.50
CA VAL A 611 -23.16 -11.35 7.47
C VAL A 611 -23.38 -12.66 6.71
N LEU A 612 -22.38 -13.54 6.72
CA LEU A 612 -22.36 -14.77 5.94
C LEU A 612 -22.74 -15.97 6.83
N ILE A 613 -23.84 -16.63 6.48
CA ILE A 613 -24.42 -17.74 7.26
C ILE A 613 -24.43 -19.01 6.41
N PRO A 614 -23.47 -19.94 6.61
CA PRO A 614 -23.56 -21.27 6.02
C PRO A 614 -24.60 -22.10 6.78
N TYR A 615 -25.55 -22.70 6.08
CA TYR A 615 -26.66 -23.43 6.68
C TYR A 615 -26.70 -24.89 6.20
N PHE A 616 -26.68 -25.81 7.17
CA PHE A 616 -26.95 -27.24 6.96
C PHE A 616 -27.50 -27.85 8.25
N GLN A 617 -28.83 -27.93 8.39
CA GLN A 617 -29.49 -28.47 9.58
C GLN A 617 -30.52 -29.55 9.23
N ARG A 618 -30.77 -30.44 10.18
CA ARG A 618 -31.81 -31.49 10.09
C ARG A 618 -33.11 -31.11 10.77
N GLU A 619 -33.03 -30.25 11.77
CA GLU A 619 -34.17 -29.80 12.57
C GLU A 619 -34.52 -28.36 12.15
N PRO A 620 -35.81 -28.05 11.95
CA PRO A 620 -36.25 -26.71 11.59
C PRO A 620 -36.22 -25.75 12.80
N GLY A 621 -36.13 -24.46 12.53
CA GLY A 621 -36.25 -23.36 13.49
C GLY A 621 -34.92 -22.78 13.98
N ILE A 622 -33.80 -23.43 13.65
CA ILE A 622 -32.45 -23.02 14.05
C ILE A 622 -32.03 -21.74 13.30
N LEU A 623 -32.16 -21.73 11.97
CA LEU A 623 -31.80 -20.58 11.14
C LEU A 623 -32.65 -19.36 11.48
N ARG A 624 -33.94 -19.57 11.77
CA ARG A 624 -34.86 -18.49 12.15
C ARG A 624 -34.34 -17.70 13.36
N ASN A 625 -33.84 -18.41 14.38
CA ASN A 625 -33.30 -17.77 15.58
C ASN A 625 -32.01 -17.00 15.28
N THR A 626 -31.11 -17.60 14.49
CA THR A 626 -29.84 -16.97 14.09
C THR A 626 -30.09 -15.71 13.27
N VAL A 627 -30.90 -15.79 12.21
CA VAL A 627 -31.23 -14.62 11.37
C VAL A 627 -31.99 -13.58 12.18
N GLY A 628 -32.92 -13.99 13.05
CA GLY A 628 -33.62 -13.08 13.97
C GLY A 628 -32.67 -12.29 14.87
N SER A 629 -31.58 -12.90 15.35
CA SER A 629 -30.56 -12.20 16.16
C SER A 629 -29.77 -11.15 15.37
N VAL A 630 -29.58 -11.35 14.06
CA VAL A 630 -28.97 -10.36 13.17
C VAL A 630 -29.96 -9.22 12.89
N LEU A 631 -31.23 -9.55 12.66
CA LEU A 631 -32.28 -8.54 12.44
C LEU A 631 -32.53 -7.67 13.69
N ALA A 632 -32.27 -8.21 14.89
CA ALA A 632 -32.39 -7.51 16.17
C ALA A 632 -31.19 -6.62 16.53
N GLN A 633 -30.21 -6.44 15.65
CA GLN A 633 -29.05 -5.59 15.91
C GLN A 633 -29.47 -4.13 16.10
N GLN A 634 -28.88 -3.48 17.11
CA GLN A 634 -29.19 -2.13 17.56
C GLN A 634 -28.06 -1.16 17.20
N GLY A 635 -28.42 0.08 16.86
CA GLY A 635 -27.45 1.14 16.57
C GLY A 635 -26.69 0.97 15.25
N PHE A 636 -27.10 0.02 14.40
CA PHE A 636 -26.52 -0.18 13.07
C PHE A 636 -27.52 -0.89 12.14
N GLU A 637 -27.86 -0.28 11.01
CA GLU A 637 -28.90 -0.79 10.07
C GLU A 637 -28.36 -1.10 8.67
N ASP A 638 -27.10 -0.75 8.40
CA ASP A 638 -26.48 -0.82 7.07
C ASP A 638 -25.78 -2.18 6.83
N TYR A 639 -26.54 -3.27 6.93
CA TYR A 639 -26.04 -4.63 6.72
C TYR A 639 -26.96 -5.46 5.83
N GLN A 640 -26.40 -6.55 5.31
CA GLN A 640 -27.11 -7.62 4.61
C GLN A 640 -26.75 -8.98 5.21
N ILE A 641 -27.62 -9.95 4.97
CA ILE A 641 -27.51 -11.34 5.41
C ILE A 641 -27.45 -12.21 4.15
N ILE A 642 -26.38 -12.99 4.02
CA ILE A 642 -26.24 -13.97 2.94
C ILE A 642 -26.30 -15.37 3.57
N VAL A 643 -27.42 -16.05 3.36
CA VAL A 643 -27.61 -17.43 3.77
C VAL A 643 -27.26 -18.35 2.61
N VAL A 644 -26.38 -19.32 2.85
CA VAL A 644 -26.06 -20.37 1.87
C VAL A 644 -26.60 -21.70 2.40
N ASP A 645 -27.68 -22.18 1.81
CA ASP A 645 -28.23 -23.51 2.07
C ASP A 645 -27.41 -24.57 1.34
N ASP A 646 -26.63 -25.34 2.09
CA ASP A 646 -25.73 -26.39 1.59
C ASP A 646 -26.45 -27.74 1.40
N GLY A 647 -27.69 -27.69 0.91
CA GLY A 647 -28.53 -28.87 0.68
C GLY A 647 -29.10 -29.46 1.97
N ALA A 648 -29.50 -28.62 2.90
CA ALA A 648 -30.02 -28.99 4.21
C ALA A 648 -31.30 -29.86 4.10
N PRO A 649 -31.42 -30.94 4.90
CA PRO A 649 -32.67 -31.71 4.99
C PRO A 649 -33.87 -30.87 5.46
N ALA A 650 -33.66 -29.90 6.35
CA ALA A 650 -34.61 -28.85 6.66
C ALA A 650 -34.28 -27.64 5.76
N PRO A 651 -35.11 -27.27 4.76
CA PRO A 651 -34.74 -26.22 3.80
C PRO A 651 -34.74 -24.81 4.42
N ALA A 652 -33.69 -24.02 4.16
CA ALA A 652 -33.56 -22.64 4.66
C ALA A 652 -34.74 -21.76 4.22
N ARG A 653 -35.22 -21.98 2.98
CA ARG A 653 -36.32 -21.22 2.38
C ARG A 653 -37.58 -21.19 3.26
N ASP A 654 -37.84 -22.26 4.00
CA ASP A 654 -39.07 -22.38 4.78
C ASP A 654 -38.95 -21.63 6.11
N GLU A 655 -37.78 -21.68 6.74
CA GLU A 655 -37.50 -20.88 7.94
C GLU A 655 -37.44 -19.37 7.63
N LEU A 656 -36.90 -18.97 6.48
CA LEU A 656 -36.79 -17.56 6.10
C LEU A 656 -38.15 -16.93 5.72
N LYS A 657 -39.10 -17.71 5.18
CA LYS A 657 -40.46 -17.21 4.88
C LYS A 657 -41.15 -16.66 6.11
N GLU A 658 -40.96 -17.30 7.27
CA GLU A 658 -41.59 -16.90 8.54
C GLU A 658 -41.06 -15.57 9.09
N LEU A 659 -39.86 -15.14 8.69
CA LEU A 659 -39.26 -13.87 9.07
C LEU A 659 -39.73 -12.69 8.19
N GLY A 660 -40.73 -12.92 7.36
CA GLY A 660 -41.20 -11.96 6.35
C GLY A 660 -40.40 -12.13 5.06
N GLY A 661 -40.87 -13.01 4.17
CA GLY A 661 -40.23 -13.38 2.89
C GLY A 661 -39.98 -12.24 1.87
N GLY A 662 -39.98 -10.98 2.31
CA GLY A 662 -39.61 -9.78 1.56
C GLY A 662 -38.66 -8.85 2.31
N GLU A 663 -37.99 -9.30 3.37
CA GLU A 663 -36.91 -8.52 4.00
C GLU A 663 -35.74 -8.33 3.01
N GLU A 664 -35.59 -7.11 2.50
CA GLU A 664 -34.63 -6.74 1.45
C GLU A 664 -33.17 -6.99 1.85
N ARG A 665 -32.90 -7.12 3.16
CA ARG A 665 -31.56 -7.42 3.68
C ARG A 665 -31.16 -8.89 3.57
N ILE A 666 -32.08 -9.82 3.28
CA ILE A 666 -31.78 -11.27 3.26
C ILE A 666 -31.64 -11.78 1.83
N SER A 667 -30.53 -12.45 1.56
CA SER A 667 -30.31 -13.21 0.33
C SER A 667 -30.11 -14.69 0.65
N LEU A 668 -30.77 -15.55 -0.13
CA LEU A 668 -30.65 -17.01 -0.03
C LEU A 668 -29.97 -17.55 -1.29
N ILE A 669 -28.93 -18.35 -1.10
CA ILE A 669 -28.25 -19.09 -2.16
C ILE A 669 -28.36 -20.57 -1.83
N GLU A 670 -28.81 -21.38 -2.78
CA GLU A 670 -28.96 -22.82 -2.60
C GLU A 670 -27.90 -23.56 -3.42
N GLN A 671 -27.23 -24.53 -2.81
CA GLN A 671 -26.24 -25.37 -3.46
C GLN A 671 -26.40 -26.83 -3.05
N ALA A 672 -25.83 -27.74 -3.84
CA ALA A 672 -25.66 -29.13 -3.41
C ALA A 672 -24.63 -29.21 -2.29
N ASN A 673 -24.83 -30.13 -1.33
CA ASN A 673 -23.94 -30.30 -0.18
C ASN A 673 -22.48 -30.46 -0.60
N ALA A 674 -21.66 -29.47 -0.27
CA ALA A 674 -20.23 -29.43 -0.52
C ALA A 674 -19.43 -29.14 0.77
N GLY A 675 -20.10 -29.02 1.91
CA GLY A 675 -19.52 -28.78 3.22
C GLY A 675 -19.41 -27.30 3.59
N PRO A 676 -19.18 -27.01 4.88
CA PRO A 676 -19.26 -25.65 5.42
C PRO A 676 -18.21 -24.69 4.84
N GLY A 677 -17.03 -25.19 4.46
CA GLY A 677 -15.99 -24.37 3.82
C GLY A 677 -16.40 -23.92 2.42
N ALA A 678 -17.00 -24.82 1.64
CA ALA A 678 -17.53 -24.51 0.32
C ALA A 678 -18.72 -23.54 0.42
N ALA A 679 -19.65 -23.76 1.34
CA ALA A 679 -20.76 -22.84 1.58
C ALA A 679 -20.29 -21.41 1.92
N ARG A 680 -19.28 -21.27 2.80
CA ARG A 680 -18.67 -19.95 3.10
C ARG A 680 -17.94 -19.36 1.88
N ASN A 681 -17.30 -20.17 1.05
CA ASN A 681 -16.68 -19.71 -0.18
C ASN A 681 -17.71 -19.22 -1.21
N THR A 682 -18.86 -19.90 -1.32
CA THR A 682 -20.01 -19.45 -2.12
C THR A 682 -20.53 -18.11 -1.62
N ALA A 683 -20.68 -17.93 -0.31
CA ALA A 683 -21.07 -16.65 0.27
C ALA A 683 -20.06 -15.54 -0.07
N LEU A 684 -18.76 -15.81 0.08
CA LEU A 684 -17.67 -14.88 -0.27
C LEU A 684 -17.62 -14.53 -1.76
N ALA A 685 -17.98 -15.46 -2.64
CA ALA A 685 -18.03 -15.24 -4.09
C ALA A 685 -19.22 -14.38 -4.54
N ASN A 686 -20.29 -14.35 -3.73
CA ASN A 686 -21.52 -13.62 -4.00
C ASN A 686 -21.65 -12.34 -3.15
N LEU A 687 -20.54 -11.84 -2.59
CA LEU A 687 -20.52 -10.52 -1.97
C LEU A 687 -20.88 -9.45 -3.01
N PRO A 688 -21.77 -8.49 -2.68
CA PRO A 688 -21.98 -7.30 -3.49
C PRO A 688 -20.68 -6.57 -3.76
N ALA A 689 -20.63 -5.92 -4.93
CA ALA A 689 -19.60 -4.95 -5.20
C ALA A 689 -19.63 -3.89 -4.10
N ASP A 690 -18.45 -3.55 -3.56
CA ASP A 690 -18.24 -2.52 -2.53
C ASP A 690 -18.53 -2.88 -1.07
N THR A 691 -18.87 -4.13 -0.71
CA THR A 691 -19.00 -4.55 0.71
C THR A 691 -17.72 -4.24 1.51
N PRO A 692 -17.75 -3.29 2.47
CA PRO A 692 -16.59 -2.92 3.27
C PRO A 692 -16.19 -3.99 4.30
N TYR A 693 -17.19 -4.58 4.98
CA TYR A 693 -16.98 -5.48 6.11
C TYR A 693 -17.65 -6.83 5.90
N VAL A 694 -16.94 -7.89 6.30
CA VAL A 694 -17.44 -9.27 6.26
C VAL A 694 -17.47 -9.81 7.68
N ALA A 695 -18.63 -10.31 8.09
CA ALA A 695 -18.82 -11.06 9.32
C ALA A 695 -19.26 -12.49 8.98
N PHE A 696 -18.82 -13.46 9.76
CA PHE A 696 -19.35 -14.82 9.69
C PHE A 696 -20.30 -15.03 10.86
N LEU A 697 -21.31 -15.87 10.66
CA LEU A 697 -22.20 -16.32 11.73
C LEU A 697 -22.59 -17.76 11.45
N ASP A 698 -22.26 -18.67 12.35
CA ASP A 698 -22.69 -20.07 12.22
C ASP A 698 -24.22 -20.16 12.40
N SER A 699 -24.84 -21.05 11.63
CA SER A 699 -26.30 -21.10 11.51
C SER A 699 -27.07 -21.46 12.78
N ASP A 700 -26.37 -21.89 13.82
CA ASP A 700 -26.92 -22.24 15.13
C ASP A 700 -26.54 -21.24 16.24
N ASP A 701 -25.79 -20.18 15.92
CA ASP A 701 -25.38 -19.17 16.88
C ASP A 701 -26.35 -17.97 16.89
N ALA A 702 -26.43 -17.26 18.02
CA ALA A 702 -27.20 -16.02 18.15
C ALA A 702 -26.32 -14.85 18.60
N LEU A 703 -26.41 -13.72 17.89
CA LEU A 703 -25.63 -12.52 18.17
C LEU A 703 -26.25 -11.65 19.26
N HIS A 704 -25.39 -11.01 20.04
CA HIS A 704 -25.76 -9.94 20.97
C HIS A 704 -26.17 -8.68 20.18
N PRO A 705 -27.22 -7.94 20.60
CA PRO A 705 -27.75 -6.80 19.83
C PRO A 705 -26.76 -5.69 19.49
N SER A 706 -25.68 -5.52 20.25
CA SER A 706 -24.67 -4.47 20.02
C SER A 706 -23.48 -4.90 19.15
N TYR A 707 -23.44 -6.15 18.67
CA TYR A 707 -22.25 -6.71 18.01
C TYR A 707 -21.85 -5.92 16.75
N LEU A 708 -22.78 -5.69 15.81
CA LEU A 708 -22.44 -5.03 14.56
C LEU A 708 -21.97 -3.59 14.79
N ALA A 709 -22.65 -2.85 15.66
CA ALA A 709 -22.29 -1.47 15.99
C ALA A 709 -20.90 -1.38 16.64
N ASP A 710 -20.60 -2.25 17.62
CA ASP A 710 -19.31 -2.26 18.31
C ASP A 710 -18.17 -2.72 17.39
N ALA A 711 -18.42 -3.71 16.53
CA ALA A 711 -17.46 -4.20 15.55
C ALA A 711 -17.13 -3.13 14.50
N VAL A 712 -18.14 -2.45 13.95
CA VAL A 712 -17.92 -1.33 13.00
C VAL A 712 -17.21 -0.18 13.69
N HIS A 713 -17.59 0.18 14.92
CA HIS A 713 -16.90 1.21 15.68
C HIS A 713 -15.40 0.92 15.80
N ALA A 714 -15.01 -0.33 16.08
CA ALA A 714 -13.61 -0.73 16.04
C ALA A 714 -13.02 -0.59 14.63
N LEU A 715 -13.65 -1.18 13.62
CA LEU A 715 -13.10 -1.18 12.25
C LEU A 715 -12.99 0.25 11.66
N ASP A 716 -13.88 1.18 11.99
CA ASP A 716 -13.82 2.59 11.58
C ASP A 716 -12.73 3.36 12.33
N GLN A 717 -12.39 2.93 13.55
CA GLN A 717 -11.14 3.37 14.16
C GLN A 717 -9.90 2.88 13.40
N GLY A 718 -10.08 1.98 12.44
CA GLY A 718 -9.15 1.53 11.41
C GLY A 718 -8.35 0.30 11.77
N TYR A 719 -8.84 -0.47 12.76
CA TYR A 719 -8.45 -1.86 12.88
C TYR A 719 -8.92 -2.63 11.64
N ASP A 720 -8.17 -3.67 11.35
CA ASP A 720 -8.34 -4.50 10.17
C ASP A 720 -9.24 -5.71 10.47
N LEU A 721 -9.25 -6.12 11.73
CA LEU A 721 -10.05 -7.22 12.26
C LEU A 721 -10.53 -6.86 13.67
N PHE A 722 -11.79 -7.18 13.92
CA PHE A 722 -12.42 -7.17 15.23
C PHE A 722 -12.78 -8.60 15.63
N PHE A 723 -12.56 -8.96 16.88
CA PHE A 723 -13.17 -10.17 17.43
C PHE A 723 -13.74 -9.99 18.84
N GLY A 724 -14.88 -10.63 19.07
CA GLY A 724 -15.59 -10.65 20.34
C GLY A 724 -15.45 -11.99 21.08
N ASN A 725 -15.84 -11.99 22.35
CA ASN A 725 -15.95 -13.21 23.13
C ASN A 725 -17.28 -13.93 22.81
N SER A 726 -17.35 -15.23 23.10
CA SER A 726 -18.57 -16.03 22.92
C SER A 726 -18.72 -17.06 24.04
N GLN A 727 -19.94 -17.54 24.25
CA GLN A 727 -20.25 -18.51 25.29
C GLN A 727 -21.05 -19.67 24.73
N ARG A 728 -20.68 -20.87 25.17
CA ARG A 728 -21.40 -22.10 24.88
C ARG A 728 -22.30 -22.47 26.05
N ALA A 729 -23.56 -22.81 25.78
CA ALA A 729 -24.57 -23.02 26.82
C ALA A 729 -24.25 -24.16 27.81
N ASP A 730 -23.43 -25.13 27.41
CA ASP A 730 -23.08 -26.35 28.17
C ASP A 730 -21.66 -26.33 28.75
N ILE A 731 -20.87 -25.27 28.52
CA ILE A 731 -19.50 -25.14 29.03
C ILE A 731 -19.43 -23.93 29.96
N ALA A 732 -18.90 -24.16 31.17
CA ALA A 732 -18.68 -23.07 32.13
C ALA A 732 -17.64 -22.07 31.60
N GLY A 733 -17.96 -20.78 31.73
CA GLY A 733 -17.12 -19.69 31.23
C GLY A 733 -17.28 -19.42 29.74
N THR A 734 -16.58 -18.39 29.28
CA THR A 734 -16.56 -17.95 27.88
C THR A 734 -15.36 -18.56 27.14
N ARG A 735 -15.32 -18.44 25.81
CA ARG A 735 -14.16 -18.89 25.02
C ARG A 735 -12.84 -18.25 25.46
N PHE A 736 -12.88 -17.03 25.97
CA PHE A 736 -11.67 -16.37 26.49
C PHE A 736 -11.14 -17.06 27.75
N ASP A 737 -11.99 -17.75 28.51
CA ASP A 737 -11.66 -18.45 29.76
C ASP A 737 -11.14 -19.89 29.52
N TRP A 738 -11.32 -20.45 28.32
CA TRP A 738 -10.98 -21.86 28.06
C TRP A 738 -9.45 -22.10 28.09
N ASN A 739 -9.01 -23.10 28.87
CA ASN A 739 -7.60 -23.52 29.04
C ASN A 739 -6.64 -22.42 29.56
N ALA A 740 -6.64 -22.24 30.88
CA ALA A 740 -5.79 -21.34 31.67
C ALA A 740 -4.39 -21.95 32.00
N GLY A 741 -3.59 -22.25 30.98
CA GLY A 741 -2.15 -22.51 31.17
C GLY A 741 -1.35 -21.19 31.22
N PRO A 742 -0.25 -21.09 31.99
CA PRO A 742 0.57 -19.88 32.07
C PRO A 742 1.09 -19.44 30.69
N GLY A 743 0.91 -18.16 30.34
CA GLY A 743 1.41 -17.56 29.09
C GLY A 743 0.57 -17.83 27.83
N ALA A 744 -0.57 -18.52 27.97
CA ALA A 744 -1.49 -18.76 26.85
C ALA A 744 -2.76 -17.90 26.92
N MET A 745 -3.08 -17.22 28.02
CA MET A 745 -4.37 -16.53 28.21
C MET A 745 -4.44 -15.22 27.40
N LEU A 746 -5.63 -14.89 26.85
CA LEU A 746 -5.86 -13.54 26.35
C LEU A 746 -6.13 -12.65 27.57
N GLU A 747 -5.09 -11.97 28.04
CA GLU A 747 -5.14 -11.14 29.23
C GLU A 747 -5.45 -9.69 28.84
N PRO A 748 -6.65 -9.15 29.14
CA PRO A 748 -6.99 -7.79 28.76
C PRO A 748 -6.01 -6.74 29.32
N ALA A 749 -5.40 -7.03 30.48
CA ALA A 749 -4.38 -6.19 31.09
C ALA A 749 -3.07 -6.10 30.29
N ALA A 750 -2.77 -7.07 29.42
CA ALA A 750 -1.63 -7.02 28.51
C ALA A 750 -1.90 -6.17 27.25
N HIS A 751 -3.10 -5.62 27.12
CA HIS A 751 -3.58 -4.93 25.94
C HIS A 751 -4.04 -3.51 26.26
N THR A 752 -4.03 -2.61 25.28
CA THR A 752 -4.42 -1.23 25.51
C THR A 752 -5.94 -1.09 25.46
N LEU A 753 -6.57 -0.74 26.57
CA LEU A 753 -7.99 -0.35 26.58
C LEU A 753 -8.19 0.91 25.72
N ILE A 754 -9.10 0.84 24.76
CA ILE A 754 -9.42 1.92 23.81
C ILE A 754 -10.76 2.57 24.17
N ASP A 755 -11.78 1.76 24.45
CA ASP A 755 -13.12 2.22 24.81
C ASP A 755 -13.62 1.38 26.00
N PRO A 756 -13.69 1.98 27.21
CA PRO A 756 -14.21 1.32 28.41
C PRO A 756 -15.68 0.88 28.30
N GLU A 757 -16.56 1.66 27.65
CA GLU A 757 -17.99 1.34 27.51
C GLU A 757 -18.21 0.11 26.63
N ARG A 758 -17.35 -0.05 25.62
CA ARG A 758 -17.37 -1.21 24.72
C ARG A 758 -16.50 -2.36 25.20
N GLN A 759 -15.77 -2.17 26.29
CA GLN A 759 -14.71 -3.07 26.74
C GLN A 759 -13.78 -3.43 25.57
N LEU A 760 -13.43 -2.43 24.76
CA LEU A 760 -12.69 -2.58 23.52
C LEU A 760 -11.20 -2.36 23.76
N TYR A 761 -10.40 -3.31 23.32
CA TYR A 761 -8.95 -3.34 23.51
C TYR A 761 -8.23 -3.39 22.16
N ALA A 762 -7.10 -2.70 22.09
CA ALA A 762 -6.15 -2.84 21.01
C ALA A 762 -5.28 -4.04 21.32
N PHE A 763 -5.27 -5.04 20.43
CA PHE A 763 -4.35 -6.15 20.56
C PHE A 763 -2.91 -5.64 20.51
N GLN A 764 -2.08 -6.12 21.43
CA GLN A 764 -0.66 -5.79 21.55
C GLN A 764 0.15 -7.06 21.29
N GLY A 765 1.21 -6.94 20.49
CA GLY A 765 2.04 -8.06 20.05
C GLY A 765 1.69 -8.58 18.66
N ASP A 766 2.35 -9.66 18.25
CA ASP A 766 2.14 -10.29 16.94
C ASP A 766 0.88 -11.19 16.98
N PHE A 767 -0.19 -10.72 16.33
CA PHE A 767 -1.46 -11.44 16.25
C PHE A 767 -1.36 -12.74 15.44
N PHE A 768 -0.50 -12.81 14.43
CA PHE A 768 -0.29 -14.05 13.69
C PHE A 768 0.37 -15.11 14.59
N ASP A 769 1.38 -14.73 15.38
CA ASP A 769 1.96 -15.59 16.41
C ASP A 769 0.88 -16.05 17.39
N PHE A 770 0.06 -15.13 17.89
CA PHE A 770 -1.04 -15.45 18.80
C PHE A 770 -1.98 -16.53 18.22
N ILE A 771 -2.37 -16.42 16.96
CA ILE A 771 -3.25 -17.40 16.29
C ILE A 771 -2.54 -18.74 16.01
N VAL A 772 -1.24 -18.73 15.74
CA VAL A 772 -0.45 -19.97 15.60
C VAL A 772 -0.52 -20.78 16.90
N TYR A 773 -0.34 -20.12 18.05
CA TYR A 773 -0.34 -20.78 19.35
C TYR A 773 -1.75 -21.00 19.92
N ARG A 774 -2.73 -20.14 19.60
CA ARG A 774 -4.07 -20.13 20.23
C ARG A 774 -5.21 -19.72 19.28
N SER A 775 -5.48 -20.53 18.27
CA SER A 775 -6.55 -20.25 17.29
C SER A 775 -7.99 -20.43 17.77
N ASN A 776 -8.22 -21.17 18.86
CA ASN A 776 -9.56 -21.69 19.20
C ASN A 776 -10.44 -20.72 20.02
N ILE A 777 -9.86 -19.64 20.53
CA ILE A 777 -10.61 -18.64 21.32
C ILE A 777 -11.38 -17.65 20.46
N ILE A 778 -11.05 -17.57 19.16
CA ILE A 778 -11.75 -16.71 18.20
C ILE A 778 -12.73 -17.56 17.42
N GLY A 779 -14.02 -17.48 17.76
CA GLY A 779 -15.10 -18.08 16.99
C GLY A 779 -15.29 -17.34 15.65
N PRO A 780 -15.66 -18.02 14.55
CA PRO A 780 -16.04 -17.35 13.31
C PRO A 780 -17.18 -16.35 13.54
N SER A 781 -18.17 -16.71 14.37
CA SER A 781 -19.39 -15.95 14.66
C SER A 781 -19.17 -14.58 15.31
N THR A 782 -18.03 -14.37 15.97
CA THR A 782 -17.69 -13.10 16.62
C THR A 782 -16.54 -12.39 15.96
N MET A 783 -16.17 -12.78 14.73
CA MET A 783 -15.09 -12.18 13.96
C MET A 783 -15.65 -11.35 12.79
N MET A 784 -15.17 -10.11 12.68
CA MET A 784 -15.46 -9.23 11.55
C MET A 784 -14.15 -8.67 11.01
N TYR A 785 -14.01 -8.61 9.68
CA TYR A 785 -12.82 -8.06 9.04
C TYR A 785 -13.18 -7.17 7.85
N ARG A 786 -12.26 -6.27 7.50
CA ARG A 786 -12.40 -5.43 6.31
C ARG A 786 -12.12 -6.23 5.05
N GLN A 787 -13.12 -6.33 4.16
CA GLN A 787 -13.07 -7.13 2.94
C GLN A 787 -11.85 -6.80 2.07
N ALA A 788 -11.56 -5.50 1.91
CA ALA A 788 -10.47 -4.99 1.08
C ALA A 788 -9.07 -5.48 1.50
N ILE A 789 -8.93 -5.98 2.73
CA ILE A 789 -7.66 -6.53 3.22
C ILE A 789 -7.35 -7.88 2.59
N ALA A 790 -8.40 -8.66 2.30
CA ALA A 790 -8.26 -10.02 1.83
C ALA A 790 -9.37 -10.37 0.81
N PRO A 791 -9.48 -9.65 -0.33
CA PRO A 791 -10.59 -9.82 -1.28
C PRO A 791 -10.62 -11.22 -1.91
N GLY A 792 -9.46 -11.87 -2.04
CA GLY A 792 -9.30 -13.21 -2.58
C GLY A 792 -9.25 -14.33 -1.53
N ILE A 793 -9.51 -14.05 -0.25
CA ILE A 793 -9.40 -15.08 0.79
C ILE A 793 -10.49 -16.15 0.66
N ARG A 794 -10.12 -17.42 0.86
CA ARG A 794 -11.02 -18.57 0.76
C ARG A 794 -10.72 -19.59 1.86
N TYR A 795 -11.76 -20.30 2.30
CA TYR A 795 -11.66 -21.49 3.13
C TYR A 795 -11.02 -22.63 2.34
N ASN A 796 -10.28 -23.49 3.04
CA ASN A 796 -9.71 -24.69 2.43
C ASN A 796 -10.78 -25.78 2.40
N GLU A 797 -11.26 -26.13 1.21
CA GLU A 797 -12.32 -27.13 0.99
C GLU A 797 -11.83 -28.57 1.13
N GLN A 798 -10.52 -28.82 1.14
CA GLN A 798 -9.94 -30.16 1.28
C GLN A 798 -9.96 -30.66 2.72
N VAL A 799 -10.01 -29.73 3.69
CA VAL A 799 -9.93 -30.04 5.12
C VAL A 799 -11.30 -29.87 5.75
N TYR A 800 -11.92 -30.99 6.12
CA TYR A 800 -13.25 -30.97 6.73
C TYR A 800 -13.27 -30.31 8.12
N ASN A 801 -12.35 -30.68 9.01
CA ASN A 801 -12.21 -30.04 10.34
C ASN A 801 -10.93 -29.21 10.42
N GLY A 802 -11.05 -27.95 10.86
CA GLY A 802 -9.91 -27.02 10.97
C GLY A 802 -9.80 -26.01 9.83
N GLN A 803 -10.76 -25.99 8.92
CA GLN A 803 -10.89 -24.99 7.87
C GLN A 803 -10.85 -23.55 8.42
N ASP A 804 -11.51 -23.29 9.56
CA ASP A 804 -11.53 -21.97 10.20
C ASP A 804 -10.15 -21.57 10.72
N ARG A 805 -9.37 -22.53 11.23
CA ARG A 805 -7.99 -22.27 11.67
C ARG A 805 -7.11 -21.91 10.49
N ILE A 806 -7.22 -22.63 9.38
CA ILE A 806 -6.45 -22.34 8.16
C ILE A 806 -6.86 -20.98 7.59
N PHE A 807 -8.16 -20.69 7.53
CA PHE A 807 -8.70 -19.40 7.10
C PHE A 807 -8.13 -18.27 7.97
N LYS A 808 -8.24 -18.38 9.31
CA LYS A 808 -7.70 -17.40 10.26
C LYS A 808 -6.19 -17.21 10.06
N LEU A 809 -5.40 -18.29 9.93
CA LEU A 809 -3.96 -18.18 9.68
C LEU A 809 -3.65 -17.47 8.35
N LYS A 810 -4.44 -17.70 7.29
CA LYS A 810 -4.28 -17.00 6.00
C LYS A 810 -4.69 -15.53 6.10
N LEU A 811 -5.77 -15.23 6.84
CA LEU A 811 -6.26 -13.88 7.08
C LEU A 811 -5.26 -13.07 7.91
N CYS A 812 -4.74 -13.64 9.00
CA CYS A 812 -3.89 -12.96 9.96
C CYS A 812 -2.53 -12.52 9.39
N ARG A 813 -2.15 -13.03 8.21
CA ARG A 813 -0.97 -12.55 7.47
C ARG A 813 -1.21 -11.24 6.71
N GLN A 814 -2.47 -10.89 6.48
CA GLN A 814 -2.89 -9.74 5.70
C GLN A 814 -3.43 -8.62 6.60
N VAL A 815 -3.99 -8.98 7.76
CA VAL A 815 -4.46 -7.99 8.75
C VAL A 815 -3.28 -7.31 9.45
N GLY A 816 -3.38 -6.00 9.67
CA GLY A 816 -2.49 -5.21 10.48
C GLY A 816 -3.03 -5.08 11.92
N PRO A 817 -3.41 -3.88 12.39
CA PRO A 817 -3.92 -3.69 13.74
C PRO A 817 -5.22 -4.46 13.99
N VAL A 818 -5.29 -5.13 15.14
CA VAL A 818 -6.45 -5.92 15.57
C VAL A 818 -7.04 -5.32 16.83
N ALA A 819 -8.36 -5.28 16.90
CA ALA A 819 -9.09 -4.96 18.13
C ALA A 819 -9.91 -6.16 18.60
N PHE A 820 -10.14 -6.22 19.89
CA PHE A 820 -11.03 -7.22 20.48
C PHE A 820 -11.84 -6.63 21.62
N SER A 821 -12.97 -7.24 21.94
CA SER A 821 -13.74 -6.88 23.13
C SER A 821 -14.02 -8.10 23.99
N THR A 822 -13.98 -7.88 25.30
CA THR A 822 -14.24 -8.92 26.30
C THR A 822 -15.74 -9.20 26.48
N LYS A 823 -16.62 -8.38 25.88
CA LYS A 823 -18.07 -8.63 25.87
C LYS A 823 -18.37 -9.95 25.15
N CYS A 824 -19.33 -10.70 25.71
CA CYS A 824 -19.86 -11.90 25.08
C CYS A 824 -20.85 -11.50 23.98
N TYR A 825 -20.44 -11.61 22.72
CA TYR A 825 -21.22 -11.18 21.56
C TYR A 825 -21.98 -12.30 20.86
N ALA A 826 -21.73 -13.56 21.20
CA ALA A 826 -22.48 -14.67 20.64
C ALA A 826 -22.78 -15.74 21.71
N GLN A 827 -24.01 -16.23 21.67
CA GLN A 827 -24.38 -17.49 22.31
C GLN A 827 -24.29 -18.61 21.27
N GLU A 828 -23.45 -19.60 21.55
CA GLU A 828 -23.24 -20.73 20.66
C GLU A 828 -24.30 -21.80 20.86
N GLY A 829 -24.99 -22.17 19.78
CA GLY A 829 -26.11 -23.10 19.83
C GLY A 829 -25.74 -24.59 19.81
N ARG A 830 -26.79 -25.41 19.67
CA ARG A 830 -26.76 -26.88 19.66
C ARG A 830 -27.16 -27.45 18.30
N GLY A 831 -26.74 -26.83 17.19
CA GLY A 831 -26.98 -27.38 15.85
C GLY A 831 -26.22 -28.69 15.63
N ILE A 832 -26.06 -29.13 14.37
CA ILE A 832 -25.18 -30.27 14.05
C ILE A 832 -23.73 -29.91 14.40
N ASN A 833 -23.38 -30.06 15.67
CA ASN A 833 -22.07 -29.74 16.18
C ASN A 833 -21.18 -30.97 16.03
N ILE A 834 -20.15 -30.84 15.20
CA ILE A 834 -19.24 -31.94 14.90
C ILE A 834 -18.53 -32.39 16.19
N PHE A 835 -18.34 -31.48 17.17
CA PHE A 835 -17.55 -31.68 18.39
C PHE A 835 -18.28 -32.39 19.55
N ASP A 836 -19.62 -32.44 19.58
CA ASP A 836 -20.39 -32.91 20.76
C ASP A 836 -20.33 -34.41 21.06
N SER A 837 -19.57 -35.15 20.27
CA SER A 837 -19.37 -36.59 20.46
C SER A 837 -17.89 -36.97 20.40
N ALA A 838 -16.97 -36.03 20.67
CA ALA A 838 -15.53 -36.16 20.46
C ALA A 838 -14.69 -36.33 21.74
N GLY A 839 -15.29 -36.75 22.85
CA GLY A 839 -14.55 -37.07 24.07
C GLY A 839 -13.51 -38.17 23.86
N TRP A 840 -12.45 -38.16 24.67
CA TRP A 840 -11.46 -39.24 24.67
C TRP A 840 -12.15 -40.60 24.89
N GLY A 841 -12.00 -41.52 23.94
CA GLY A 841 -12.64 -42.85 23.96
C GLY A 841 -13.96 -42.96 23.17
N SER A 842 -14.49 -41.88 22.60
CA SER A 842 -15.69 -41.92 21.76
C SER A 842 -15.44 -42.54 20.38
N GLN A 843 -16.50 -42.97 19.70
CA GLN A 843 -16.41 -43.54 18.34
C GLN A 843 -15.83 -42.55 17.31
N ARG A 844 -15.98 -41.23 17.52
CA ARG A 844 -15.49 -40.17 16.61
C ARG A 844 -14.07 -39.69 16.91
N SER A 845 -13.44 -40.10 18.01
CA SER A 845 -12.12 -39.58 18.43
C SER A 845 -11.01 -39.83 17.41
N LEU A 846 -11.07 -40.96 16.69
CA LEU A 846 -10.12 -41.29 15.62
C LEU A 846 -10.27 -40.35 14.40
N SER A 847 -11.51 -40.07 14.00
CA SER A 847 -11.81 -39.14 12.91
C SER A 847 -11.30 -37.73 13.23
N PHE A 848 -11.49 -37.28 14.47
CA PHE A 848 -10.94 -36.00 14.95
C PHE A 848 -9.42 -35.94 14.86
N ALA A 849 -8.73 -36.95 15.41
CA ALA A 849 -7.28 -36.99 15.37
C ALA A 849 -6.76 -37.06 13.92
N SER A 850 -7.43 -37.80 13.03
CA SER A 850 -7.11 -37.82 11.59
C SER A 850 -7.24 -36.43 10.96
N SER A 851 -8.35 -35.72 11.19
CA SER A 851 -8.53 -34.37 10.61
C SER A 851 -7.52 -33.36 11.17
N TYR A 852 -7.16 -33.45 12.45
CA TYR A 852 -6.13 -32.59 13.03
C TYR A 852 -4.73 -32.87 12.43
N ILE A 853 -4.41 -34.14 12.13
CA ILE A 853 -3.18 -34.50 11.40
C ILE A 853 -3.16 -33.83 10.02
N GLU A 854 -4.26 -33.93 9.27
CA GLU A 854 -4.40 -33.29 7.95
C GLU A 854 -4.26 -31.77 8.03
N MET A 855 -4.97 -31.13 8.97
CA MET A 855 -4.87 -29.68 9.21
C MET A 855 -3.43 -29.26 9.51
N CYS A 856 -2.73 -29.94 10.43
CA CYS A 856 -1.34 -29.62 10.76
C CYS A 856 -0.41 -29.76 9.54
N LYS A 857 -0.61 -30.78 8.68
CA LYS A 857 0.16 -30.95 7.45
C LYS A 857 -0.11 -29.82 6.46
N VAL A 858 -1.36 -29.43 6.27
CA VAL A 858 -1.74 -28.30 5.42
C VAL A 858 -1.12 -27.01 5.95
N VAL A 859 -1.18 -26.76 7.26
CA VAL A 859 -0.53 -25.60 7.88
C VAL A 859 0.99 -25.61 7.63
N LEU A 860 1.68 -26.73 7.84
CA LEU A 860 3.13 -26.83 7.62
C LEU A 860 3.56 -26.63 6.16
N LYS A 861 2.66 -26.90 5.22
CA LYS A 861 2.88 -26.82 3.77
C LYS A 861 2.50 -25.45 3.20
N GLU A 862 1.30 -24.96 3.51
CA GLU A 862 0.71 -23.76 2.90
C GLU A 862 1.03 -22.48 3.67
N ILE A 863 1.29 -22.57 4.98
CA ILE A 863 1.53 -21.39 5.81
C ILE A 863 3.04 -21.19 5.99
N PRO A 864 3.60 -20.03 5.58
CA PRO A 864 5.01 -19.72 5.84
C PRO A 864 5.24 -19.45 7.33
N LEU A 865 5.86 -20.41 8.02
CA LEU A 865 6.16 -20.36 9.46
C LEU A 865 7.66 -20.14 9.72
N ASN A 866 7.97 -19.36 10.75
CA ASN A 866 9.33 -19.24 11.30
C ASN A 866 9.76 -20.55 12.02
N PRO A 867 11.05 -20.71 12.36
CA PRO A 867 11.53 -21.97 12.99
C PRO A 867 10.82 -22.33 14.29
N ARG A 868 10.50 -21.36 15.16
CA ARG A 868 9.82 -21.59 16.45
C ARG A 868 8.36 -22.03 16.26
N GLN A 869 7.61 -21.29 15.43
CA GLN A 869 6.23 -21.63 15.05
C GLN A 869 6.16 -23.02 14.39
N ARG A 870 7.09 -23.30 13.47
CA ARG A 870 7.16 -24.60 12.79
C ARG A 870 7.43 -25.73 13.77
N ALA A 871 8.32 -25.53 14.74
CA ALA A 871 8.58 -26.51 15.79
C ALA A 871 7.32 -26.75 16.64
N HIS A 872 6.59 -25.69 17.01
CA HIS A 872 5.33 -25.81 17.74
C HIS A 872 4.27 -26.64 16.98
N VAL A 873 4.03 -26.33 15.70
CA VAL A 873 3.06 -27.08 14.87
C VAL A 873 3.51 -28.53 14.67
N LYS A 874 4.81 -28.79 14.48
CA LYS A 874 5.35 -30.17 14.42
C LYS A 874 5.17 -30.92 15.74
N GLY A 875 5.35 -30.25 16.88
CA GLY A 875 5.11 -30.82 18.21
C GLY A 875 3.65 -31.22 18.39
N HIS A 876 2.72 -30.34 18.03
CA HIS A 876 1.28 -30.64 18.03
C HIS A 876 0.96 -31.83 17.11
N LEU A 877 1.49 -31.85 15.89
CA LEU A 877 1.31 -32.98 14.95
C LEU A 877 1.79 -34.31 15.57
N ALA A 878 2.97 -34.33 16.19
CA ALA A 878 3.49 -35.52 16.86
C ALA A 878 2.58 -35.97 18.02
N GLN A 879 2.07 -35.04 18.82
CA GLN A 879 1.14 -35.34 19.91
C GLN A 879 -0.19 -35.88 19.38
N THR A 880 -0.74 -35.33 18.30
CA THR A 880 -1.97 -35.82 17.68
C THR A 880 -1.79 -37.24 17.13
N ARG A 881 -0.66 -37.55 16.50
CA ARG A 881 -0.34 -38.93 16.05
C ARG A 881 -0.25 -39.92 17.21
N TYR A 882 0.33 -39.50 18.34
CA TYR A 882 0.34 -40.29 19.57
C TYR A 882 -1.09 -40.52 20.07
N ASN A 883 -1.91 -39.47 20.13
CA ASN A 883 -3.32 -39.56 20.57
C ASN A 883 -4.15 -40.45 19.65
N PHE A 884 -3.92 -40.40 18.33
CA PHE A 884 -4.55 -41.29 17.35
C PHE A 884 -4.22 -42.77 17.65
N THR A 885 -2.93 -43.06 17.88
CA THR A 885 -2.47 -44.41 18.25
C THR A 885 -3.10 -44.88 19.57
N ALA A 886 -3.13 -44.01 20.58
CA ALA A 886 -3.76 -44.29 21.87
C ALA A 886 -5.27 -44.54 21.76
N GLY A 887 -5.97 -43.74 20.96
CA GLY A 887 -7.39 -43.90 20.67
C GLY A 887 -7.68 -45.24 20.00
N LEU A 888 -6.88 -45.65 19.01
CA LEU A 888 -7.07 -46.90 18.30
C LEU A 888 -6.87 -48.11 19.23
N LEU A 889 -5.81 -48.10 20.03
CA LEU A 889 -5.55 -49.15 21.01
C LEU A 889 -6.64 -49.23 22.09
N HIS A 890 -7.15 -48.07 22.52
CA HIS A 890 -8.22 -47.99 23.50
C HIS A 890 -9.53 -48.59 22.94
N GLN A 891 -9.94 -48.19 21.74
CA GLN A 891 -11.15 -48.72 21.09
C GLN A 891 -11.02 -50.22 20.80
N ALA A 892 -9.86 -50.68 20.33
CA ALA A 892 -9.59 -52.11 20.12
C ALA A 892 -9.71 -52.91 21.42
N ARG A 893 -9.19 -52.38 22.54
CA ARG A 893 -9.31 -53.00 23.87
C ARG A 893 -10.76 -53.04 24.36
N GLN A 894 -11.53 -52.00 24.13
CA GLN A 894 -12.94 -51.93 24.53
C GLN A 894 -13.90 -52.69 23.60
N ARG A 895 -13.40 -53.29 22.50
CA ARG A 895 -14.23 -53.88 21.44
C ARG A 895 -15.27 -52.90 20.89
N ALA A 896 -14.96 -51.60 20.92
CA ALA A 896 -15.80 -50.57 20.31
C ALA A 896 -15.74 -50.69 18.77
N GLY A 897 -16.79 -50.24 18.07
CA GLY A 897 -16.81 -50.23 16.62
C GLY A 897 -15.74 -49.28 16.04
N ILE A 898 -14.62 -49.83 15.56
CA ILE A 898 -13.54 -49.07 14.93
C ILE A 898 -13.92 -48.75 13.49
N ASP A 899 -13.82 -47.47 13.11
CA ASP A 899 -13.91 -47.06 11.71
C ASP A 899 -12.59 -47.35 10.99
N TRP A 900 -12.47 -48.57 10.46
CA TRP A 900 -11.29 -49.02 9.72
C TRP A 900 -11.05 -48.22 8.42
N LYS A 901 -12.06 -47.54 7.87
CA LYS A 901 -11.87 -46.68 6.69
C LYS A 901 -11.05 -45.46 7.07
N VAL A 902 -11.37 -44.82 8.20
CA VAL A 902 -10.60 -43.69 8.73
C VAL A 902 -9.18 -44.15 9.05
N VAL A 903 -9.01 -45.29 9.73
CA VAL A 903 -7.67 -45.80 10.08
C VAL A 903 -6.81 -46.06 8.84
N ALA A 904 -7.36 -46.78 7.85
CA ALA A 904 -6.65 -47.07 6.61
C ALA A 904 -6.30 -45.79 5.83
N LYS A 905 -7.21 -44.80 5.79
CA LYS A 905 -6.97 -43.49 5.19
C LYS A 905 -5.84 -42.75 5.90
N THR A 906 -5.90 -42.62 7.23
CA THR A 906 -4.87 -41.89 8.01
C THR A 906 -3.49 -42.51 7.83
N LEU A 907 -3.37 -43.84 7.89
CA LEU A 907 -2.08 -44.53 7.72
C LEU A 907 -1.52 -44.40 6.29
N ARG A 908 -2.39 -44.37 5.29
CA ARG A 908 -2.01 -44.16 3.89
C ARG A 908 -1.56 -42.72 3.63
N ASP A 909 -2.36 -41.76 4.08
CA ASP A 909 -2.16 -40.34 3.77
C ASP A 909 -1.07 -39.71 4.65
N ASP A 910 -0.77 -40.30 5.82
CA ASP A 910 0.26 -39.82 6.74
C ASP A 910 1.30 -40.90 7.09
N PRO A 911 2.40 -41.02 6.30
CA PRO A 911 3.48 -41.96 6.57
C PRO A 911 4.09 -41.82 7.97
N GLY A 912 4.06 -40.62 8.55
CA GLY A 912 4.55 -40.38 9.90
C GLY A 912 3.73 -41.09 11.00
N THR A 913 2.42 -41.24 10.81
CA THR A 913 1.59 -42.05 11.72
C THR A 913 1.93 -43.53 11.56
N SER A 914 2.11 -44.01 10.33
CA SER A 914 2.46 -45.41 10.04
C SER A 914 3.80 -45.82 10.64
N ILE A 915 4.85 -45.03 10.41
CA ILE A 915 6.18 -45.28 10.97
C ILE A 915 6.17 -45.13 12.49
N GLY A 916 5.44 -44.13 13.00
CA GLY A 916 5.36 -43.83 14.44
C GLY A 916 4.43 -44.76 15.23
N PHE A 917 3.64 -45.62 14.57
CA PHE A 917 2.62 -46.42 15.24
C PHE A 917 3.22 -47.38 16.27
N ILE A 918 4.20 -48.19 15.89
CA ILE A 918 4.84 -49.18 16.78
C ILE A 918 5.55 -48.49 17.97
N PRO A 919 6.41 -47.47 17.77
CA PRO A 919 7.02 -46.74 18.88
C PRO A 919 6.00 -46.12 19.84
N ASN A 920 4.94 -45.50 19.30
CA ASN A 920 3.89 -44.89 20.12
C ASN A 920 3.10 -45.96 20.90
N ALA A 921 2.74 -47.07 20.26
CA ALA A 921 2.04 -48.19 20.91
C ALA A 921 2.87 -48.77 22.06
N ALA A 922 4.17 -49.00 21.85
CA ALA A 922 5.08 -49.45 22.90
C ALA A 922 5.13 -48.47 24.07
N LYS A 923 5.26 -47.15 23.79
CA LYS A 923 5.25 -46.09 24.80
C LYS A 923 3.95 -46.04 25.60
N ILE A 924 2.80 -46.25 24.95
CA ILE A 924 1.47 -46.26 25.59
C ILE A 924 1.33 -47.47 26.52
N LEU A 925 1.77 -48.65 26.08
CA LEU A 925 1.72 -49.88 26.87
C LEU A 925 2.66 -49.80 28.09
N LEU A 926 3.90 -49.31 27.91
CA LEU A 926 4.89 -49.15 28.99
C LEU A 926 4.45 -48.15 30.07
N ARG A 927 3.79 -47.05 29.68
CA ARG A 927 3.25 -46.06 30.63
C ARG A 927 2.13 -46.65 31.51
N LYS A 928 1.34 -47.59 30.99
CA LYS A 928 0.28 -48.25 31.77
C LYS A 928 0.81 -49.31 32.75
N VAL A 929 1.93 -49.95 32.44
CA VAL A 929 2.59 -50.91 33.34
C VAL A 929 3.21 -50.23 34.57
N HIS A 930 3.54 -48.94 34.48
CA HIS A 930 4.06 -48.15 35.61
C HIS A 930 2.96 -47.42 36.41
N SER A 931 1.71 -47.45 35.96
CA SER A 931 0.56 -46.78 36.59
C SER A 931 -0.49 -47.77 37.13
N ALA A 932 -0.19 -49.07 37.10
CA ALA A 932 -0.94 -50.17 37.70
C ALA A 932 0.01 -50.87 38.67
#